data_AF-A0A0V0R9A3-F1
#
_entry.id   AF-A0A0V0R9A3-F1
#
_cell.length_a   1.000
_cell.length_b   1.000
_cell.length_c   1.000
_cell.angle_alpha   90.00
_cell.angle_beta   90.00
_cell.angle_gamma   90.00
#
_symmetry.space_group_name_H-M   'P 1'
#
loop_
_entity.id
_entity.type
_entity.pdbx_description
1 polymer ?
#
loop_
_entity_poly.entity_id
_entity_poly.type
_entity_poly.pdbx_seq_one_letter_code
_entity_poly.pdbx_strand_id
1 'polypeptide(L)'
;MKQIVIILAFLALTLSFQQEENTDDILRPCQAALEVYQNNLEYMKKTVEQKEFSVLTALNFRVKYTLLQVAEYCPVFYDDELQITSYQGRNQCPQSLVNLFTLSNVDVVSNYQEILEILEFQENNCWSYDYAGQSLNEVVLQLEKQENYLKKYQNIDNMWQLNNQGKGAKGGGVACIVCTVLLQAINDYVKVLGISAQQALDEQKTCEVFPVLLKQACNDIFDKQIGQTWVQMYEQGNNSDAMCSAFNTCSDQQCQLYSSKNKDKYQSGNEIQSDFQKYQNKLGGISILKLVGDINDLINKFADQHLPVLDLDNDYYSTFKTLRGWFWRGKDCNDLNKSIHPGRKSKAGLKGADFNCNGISGVEKDTGIPYETKYCEKSGQMGVLVLGDSAGAHFSLPPNWINGTSWNKNTFDGFWEKLSMELDNPNFSSGSGFVDETSVNSFYLNLLERNRCNRNDYQNLGVNGARSGAELKLEKAIARDQNNDHPVIVFWELIGNDVCSSIPSHMTEPEQFKQNILADWQYLDEQLPAGSHMVVTGVADGTILYECLEKRESPVGVLYPEFYNFLNCLEISPCAGWMNVDGEIRQQTTQRAKELNKMYKEIIAENTYKNFDIQYYDFPMDEIMEIVESQGGKCWDCIEAGDGFHPSQVAVSLWSDILWQKLDIDQPTWKGKINPYNDQIKKQFGEETVYIKKTAKFDYNQQILIEFQ
;
A
#
# COMPACT_ATOMS: atom_id res chain seq x y z
N MET A 1 12.21 -12.49 -1.69
CA MET A 1 11.96 -11.05 -1.83
C MET A 1 10.96 -10.57 -0.76
N LYS A 2 9.70 -11.05 -0.74
CA LYS A 2 8.66 -10.67 0.24
C LYS A 2 9.14 -10.53 1.70
N GLN A 3 9.94 -11.44 2.25
CA GLN A 3 10.45 -11.30 3.64
C GLN A 3 11.52 -10.22 3.85
N ILE A 4 12.29 -9.86 2.82
CA ILE A 4 13.24 -8.73 2.88
C ILE A 4 12.47 -7.41 2.77
N VAL A 5 11.49 -7.35 1.86
CA VAL A 5 10.50 -6.28 1.71
C VAL A 5 9.85 -5.98 3.08
N ILE A 6 9.46 -7.02 3.81
CA ILE A 6 8.84 -6.91 5.15
C ILE A 6 9.81 -6.40 6.22
N ILE A 7 11.01 -6.98 6.35
CA ILE A 7 12.01 -6.51 7.32
C ILE A 7 12.33 -5.02 7.10
N LEU A 8 12.43 -4.62 5.83
CA LEU A 8 12.68 -3.24 5.44
C LEU A 8 11.48 -2.30 5.67
N ALA A 9 10.24 -2.77 5.45
CA ALA A 9 9.03 -2.02 5.75
C ALA A 9 8.82 -1.83 7.27
N PHE A 10 9.14 -2.83 8.09
CA PHE A 10 9.14 -2.69 9.55
C PHE A 10 10.26 -1.75 10.04
N LEU A 11 11.45 -1.79 9.43
CA LEU A 11 12.50 -0.80 9.68
C LEU A 11 12.01 0.61 9.37
N ALA A 12 11.38 0.83 8.20
CA ALA A 12 10.79 2.11 7.84
C ALA A 12 9.76 2.59 8.88
N LEU A 13 8.85 1.71 9.32
CA LEU A 13 7.86 2.04 10.37
C LEU A 13 8.52 2.48 11.69
N THR A 14 9.57 1.78 12.14
CA THR A 14 10.28 2.16 13.37
C THR A 14 11.01 3.50 13.25
N LEU A 15 11.32 3.94 12.03
CA LEU A 15 12.10 5.15 11.75
C LEU A 15 11.24 6.36 11.36
N SER A 16 10.00 6.16 10.90
CA SER A 16 8.98 7.21 10.87
C SER A 16 8.61 7.76 12.26
N PHE A 17 9.03 7.08 13.34
CA PHE A 17 8.98 7.61 14.72
C PHE A 17 10.29 8.32 15.16
N GLN A 18 11.31 8.44 14.30
CA GLN A 18 12.65 8.95 14.67
C GLN A 18 13.26 10.00 13.73
N GLN A 19 12.63 10.38 12.61
CA GLN A 19 13.17 11.45 11.76
C GLN A 19 12.58 12.83 12.08
N GLU A 20 13.32 13.61 12.86
CA GLU A 20 13.77 14.95 12.44
C GLU A 20 15.07 15.35 13.18
N GLU A 21 15.68 16.47 12.82
CA GLU A 21 17.15 16.62 12.75
C GLU A 21 18.00 16.56 14.06
N ASN A 22 19.20 16.01 13.90
CA ASN A 22 20.47 16.28 14.64
C ASN A 22 20.41 16.33 16.20
N THR A 23 20.60 15.17 16.82
CA THR A 23 20.08 14.87 18.17
C THR A 23 20.89 15.33 19.40
N ASP A 24 22.21 15.47 19.33
CA ASP A 24 23.05 15.36 20.56
C ASP A 24 23.13 16.60 21.47
N ASP A 25 22.78 17.80 20.97
CA ASP A 25 22.68 19.02 21.80
C ASP A 25 21.23 19.44 22.11
N ILE A 26 20.23 18.95 21.36
CA ILE A 26 18.79 19.22 21.61
C ILE A 26 18.19 18.21 22.60
N LEU A 27 18.68 16.96 22.64
CA LEU A 27 18.12 15.94 23.54
C LEU A 27 18.43 16.16 25.02
N ARG A 28 19.47 16.93 25.40
CA ARG A 28 19.86 17.08 26.82
C ARG A 28 18.80 17.84 27.64
N PRO A 29 18.24 18.98 27.17
CA PRO A 29 17.07 19.60 27.77
C PRO A 29 15.83 18.69 27.78
N CYS A 30 15.51 18.03 26.67
CA CYS A 30 14.29 17.22 26.59
C CYS A 30 14.37 15.92 27.43
N GLN A 31 15.55 15.31 27.61
CA GLN A 31 15.77 14.21 28.55
C GLN A 31 15.58 14.67 30.00
N ALA A 32 16.14 15.83 30.39
CA ALA A 32 15.93 16.38 31.72
C ALA A 32 14.46 16.75 31.99
N ALA A 33 13.75 17.31 30.99
CA ALA A 33 12.33 17.61 31.08
C ALA A 33 11.46 16.34 31.14
N LEU A 34 11.82 15.29 30.39
CA LEU A 34 11.17 13.99 30.42
C LEU A 34 11.39 13.27 31.75
N GLU A 35 12.58 13.35 32.34
CA GLU A 35 12.88 12.83 33.68
C GLU A 35 12.09 13.57 34.77
N VAL A 36 11.95 14.90 34.66
CA VAL A 36 11.06 15.69 35.54
C VAL A 36 9.60 15.30 35.36
N TYR A 37 9.14 15.08 34.12
CA TYR A 37 7.80 14.60 33.83
C TYR A 37 7.53 13.21 34.41
N GLN A 38 8.45 12.26 34.23
CA GLN A 38 8.35 10.90 34.77
C GLN A 38 8.32 10.90 36.30
N ASN A 39 9.18 11.69 36.96
CA ASN A 39 9.17 11.85 38.42
C ASN A 39 7.84 12.47 38.93
N ASN A 40 7.29 13.46 38.22
CA ASN A 40 5.97 14.03 38.55
C ASN A 40 4.83 13.02 38.32
N LEU A 41 4.93 12.17 37.30
CA LEU A 41 3.96 11.13 36.99
C LEU A 41 3.96 10.02 38.06
N GLU A 42 5.15 9.59 38.50
CA GLU A 42 5.27 8.60 39.58
C GLU A 42 4.82 9.18 40.93
N TYR A 43 5.08 10.46 41.19
CA TYR A 43 4.53 11.17 42.34
C TYR A 43 2.99 11.22 42.28
N MET A 44 2.39 11.58 41.12
CA MET A 44 0.93 11.50 40.94
C MET A 44 0.38 10.09 41.20
N LYS A 45 1.02 9.04 40.67
CA LYS A 45 0.59 7.65 40.90
C LYS A 45 0.54 7.34 42.41
N LYS A 46 1.58 7.70 43.18
CA LYS A 46 1.60 7.56 44.65
C LYS A 46 0.55 8.43 45.38
N THR A 47 0.30 9.67 44.92
CA THR A 47 -0.72 10.54 45.53
C THR A 47 -2.15 10.08 45.25
N VAL A 48 -2.41 9.50 44.06
CA VAL A 48 -3.70 8.88 43.71
C VAL A 48 -3.97 7.66 44.59
N GLU A 49 -2.97 6.81 44.81
CA GLU A 49 -3.07 5.67 45.75
C GLU A 49 -3.37 6.13 47.19
N GLN A 50 -2.88 7.31 47.59
CA GLN A 50 -3.11 7.93 48.90
C GLN A 50 -4.41 8.75 49.00
N LYS A 51 -5.14 8.94 47.89
CA LYS A 51 -6.47 9.59 47.80
C LYS A 51 -6.51 11.08 48.19
N GLU A 52 -5.40 11.81 48.14
CA GLU A 52 -5.38 13.26 48.43
C GLU A 52 -5.79 14.11 47.21
N PHE A 53 -7.11 14.21 46.98
CA PHE A 53 -7.68 14.87 45.79
C PHE A 53 -7.37 16.37 45.63
N SER A 54 -7.03 17.09 46.71
CA SER A 54 -6.64 18.51 46.61
C SER A 54 -5.26 18.72 46.00
N VAL A 55 -4.38 17.71 46.09
CA VAL A 55 -3.01 17.75 45.55
C VAL A 55 -3.01 17.44 44.04
N LEU A 56 -3.97 16.63 43.59
CA LEU A 56 -4.17 16.23 42.19
C LEU A 56 -4.37 17.41 41.22
N THR A 57 -5.13 18.44 41.60
CA THR A 57 -5.37 19.61 40.73
C THR A 57 -4.10 20.45 40.52
N ALA A 58 -3.30 20.62 41.58
CA ALA A 58 -2.02 21.31 41.51
C ALA A 58 -0.97 20.53 40.70
N LEU A 59 -0.94 19.20 40.82
CA LEU A 59 -0.07 18.37 39.99
C LEU A 59 -0.53 18.29 38.53
N ASN A 60 -1.83 18.25 38.23
CA ASN A 60 -2.34 18.31 36.86
C ASN A 60 -1.90 19.63 36.18
N PHE A 61 -2.00 20.77 36.88
CA PHE A 61 -1.47 22.04 36.38
C PHE A 61 0.05 22.01 36.18
N ARG A 62 0.80 21.44 37.15
CA ARG A 62 2.26 21.33 37.06
C ARG A 62 2.73 20.42 35.91
N VAL A 63 2.03 19.31 35.68
CA VAL A 63 2.27 18.37 34.58
C VAL A 63 1.93 19.01 33.23
N LYS A 64 0.83 19.75 33.11
CA LYS A 64 0.50 20.52 31.90
C LYS A 64 1.52 21.62 31.62
N TYR A 65 2.00 22.32 32.65
CA TYR A 65 3.07 23.31 32.53
C TYR A 65 4.40 22.66 32.12
N THR A 66 4.75 21.49 32.66
CA THR A 66 5.91 20.72 32.20
C THR A 66 5.74 20.24 30.75
N LEU A 67 4.53 19.81 30.34
CA LEU A 67 4.24 19.48 28.93
C LEU A 67 4.42 20.69 28.00
N LEU A 68 3.96 21.87 28.42
CA LEU A 68 4.13 23.11 27.67
C LEU A 68 5.61 23.49 27.53
N GLN A 69 6.42 23.34 28.58
CA GLN A 69 7.87 23.54 28.46
C GLN A 69 8.55 22.46 27.61
N VAL A 70 8.09 21.20 27.67
CA VAL A 70 8.56 20.15 26.74
C VAL A 70 8.23 20.53 25.29
N ALA A 71 7.04 21.06 25.01
CA ALA A 71 6.66 21.53 23.67
C ALA A 71 7.45 22.79 23.23
N GLU A 72 7.78 23.68 24.17
CA GLU A 72 8.58 24.89 23.91
C GLU A 72 10.07 24.57 23.63
N TYR A 73 10.59 23.44 24.14
CA TYR A 73 11.98 23.00 23.91
C TYR A 73 12.15 21.83 22.92
N CYS A 74 11.06 21.12 22.55
CA CYS A 74 11.07 20.03 21.57
C CYS A 74 9.87 20.19 20.59
N PRO A 75 10.04 20.88 19.44
CA PRO A 75 8.94 21.30 18.56
C PRO A 75 8.35 20.21 17.65
N VAL A 76 8.69 18.92 17.84
CA VAL A 76 8.28 17.79 16.98
C VAL A 76 6.83 17.32 17.25
N PHE A 77 5.94 18.25 17.63
CA PHE A 77 4.51 18.00 17.89
C PHE A 77 3.64 19.14 17.37
N TYR A 78 3.94 19.66 16.19
CA TYR A 78 3.06 20.52 15.40
C TYR A 78 3.28 20.25 13.91
N ASP A 79 2.20 19.95 13.19
CA ASP A 79 2.15 19.96 11.72
C ASP A 79 0.99 20.89 11.29
N ASP A 80 1.12 21.51 10.13
CA ASP A 80 0.60 22.86 9.82
C ASP A 80 -0.88 22.91 9.33
N GLU A 81 -1.83 22.31 10.06
CA GLU A 81 -3.27 22.37 9.70
C GLU A 81 -4.21 22.88 10.83
N LEU A 82 -3.83 23.96 11.51
CA LEU A 82 -4.73 24.70 12.42
C LEU A 82 -4.98 26.15 11.97
N GLN A 83 -5.45 26.32 10.72
CA GLN A 83 -6.08 27.58 10.32
C GLN A 83 -7.43 27.74 11.03
N ILE A 84 -7.42 28.39 12.20
CA ILE A 84 -8.62 28.85 12.90
C ILE A 84 -9.27 29.95 12.07
N THR A 85 -10.11 29.58 11.09
CA THR A 85 -11.01 30.52 10.42
C THR A 85 -12.08 30.98 11.39
N SER A 86 -12.09 32.28 11.70
CA SER A 86 -12.95 32.88 12.70
C SER A 86 -14.44 32.79 12.35
N TYR A 87 -15.19 32.00 13.12
CA TYR A 87 -16.64 31.84 12.95
C TYR A 87 -17.41 32.77 13.91
N GLN A 88 -17.93 33.89 13.41
CA GLN A 88 -18.78 34.80 14.21
C GLN A 88 -20.25 34.36 14.19
N GLY A 89 -20.75 33.87 15.33
CA GLY A 89 -22.17 33.54 15.56
C GLY A 89 -22.56 33.76 17.03
N ARG A 90 -23.75 34.32 17.31
CA ARG A 90 -24.12 34.92 18.62
C ARG A 90 -25.08 34.07 19.46
N ASN A 91 -24.85 34.07 20.79
CA ASN A 91 -25.82 33.95 21.92
C ASN A 91 -26.48 32.56 22.15
N GLN A 92 -26.85 32.10 23.37
CA GLN A 92 -26.69 32.55 24.78
C GLN A 92 -27.06 31.37 25.74
N CYS A 93 -26.56 31.32 26.98
CA CYS A 93 -27.04 30.39 28.04
C CYS A 93 -26.90 30.99 29.48
N PRO A 94 -27.63 30.51 30.53
CA PRO A 94 -27.84 31.28 31.78
C PRO A 94 -26.81 31.11 32.92
N GLN A 95 -26.75 32.13 33.78
CA GLN A 95 -25.80 32.30 34.89
C GLN A 95 -26.19 31.51 36.17
N SER A 96 -25.51 30.40 36.52
CA SER A 96 -25.72 29.74 37.83
C SER A 96 -24.57 28.92 38.44
N LEU A 97 -23.32 29.00 37.92
CA LEU A 97 -22.22 28.09 38.35
C LEU A 97 -20.91 28.74 38.86
N VAL A 98 -20.87 30.04 39.12
CA VAL A 98 -19.60 30.79 39.37
C VAL A 98 -19.12 30.83 40.85
N ASN A 99 -19.91 30.37 41.82
CA ASN A 99 -19.66 30.66 43.25
C ASN A 99 -18.89 29.59 44.06
N LEU A 100 -17.78 29.01 43.54
CA LEU A 100 -17.07 27.93 44.27
C LEU A 100 -15.54 28.00 44.41
N PHE A 101 -14.85 29.05 43.93
CA PHE A 101 -13.40 29.21 44.18
C PHE A 101 -12.98 30.64 44.55
N THR A 102 -12.88 30.92 45.85
CA THR A 102 -12.11 32.03 46.43
C THR A 102 -11.44 31.56 47.73
N LEU A 103 -10.30 32.18 48.10
CA LEU A 103 -9.32 31.78 49.14
C LEU A 103 -8.45 30.57 48.67
N SER A 104 -7.12 30.48 48.83
CA SER A 104 -6.01 31.34 49.32
C SER A 104 -4.70 30.54 49.09
N ASN A 105 -3.49 31.07 48.84
CA ASN A 105 -2.90 32.42 48.88
C ASN A 105 -1.55 32.46 48.09
N VAL A 106 -1.03 33.67 47.80
CA VAL A 106 0.39 34.18 47.95
C VAL A 106 1.53 33.13 47.85
N ASP A 107 2.58 33.20 47.00
CA ASP A 107 3.23 34.27 46.21
C ASP A 107 3.85 33.71 44.91
N VAL A 108 3.68 34.36 43.75
CA VAL A 108 4.71 34.65 42.70
C VAL A 108 4.12 35.76 41.79
N VAL A 109 4.96 36.71 41.36
CA VAL A 109 4.57 37.98 40.70
C VAL A 109 4.62 37.91 39.16
N SER A 110 3.80 38.76 38.53
CA SER A 110 3.81 39.22 37.12
C SER A 110 3.60 38.21 35.98
N ASN A 111 2.33 37.97 35.62
CA ASN A 111 1.75 38.36 34.31
C ASN A 111 0.26 37.95 34.22
N TYR A 112 -0.62 38.63 34.95
CA TYR A 112 -2.03 38.23 35.10
C TYR A 112 -3.05 39.09 34.33
N GLN A 113 -2.61 39.97 33.42
CA GLN A 113 -3.52 40.77 32.58
C GLN A 113 -3.78 40.16 31.19
N GLU A 114 -2.82 39.47 30.57
CA GLU A 114 -3.06 38.75 29.30
C GLU A 114 -3.89 37.47 29.47
N ILE A 115 -3.82 36.82 30.64
CA ILE A 115 -4.57 35.58 30.90
C ILE A 115 -6.07 35.84 31.09
N LEU A 116 -6.47 37.03 31.56
CA LEU A 116 -7.88 37.36 31.77
C LEU A 116 -8.64 37.58 30.45
N GLU A 117 -7.99 38.12 29.41
CA GLU A 117 -8.60 38.25 28.07
C GLU A 117 -8.77 36.89 27.37
N ILE A 118 -7.88 35.93 27.64
CA ILE A 118 -8.00 34.56 27.11
C ILE A 118 -9.14 33.78 27.79
N LEU A 119 -9.35 34.00 29.10
CA LEU A 119 -10.39 33.30 29.86
C LEU A 119 -11.80 33.85 29.60
N GLU A 120 -11.99 35.15 29.32
CA GLU A 120 -13.29 35.67 28.86
C GLU A 120 -13.73 35.09 27.50
N PHE A 121 -12.82 34.53 26.70
CA PHE A 121 -13.15 33.93 25.42
C PHE A 121 -13.62 32.46 25.49
N GLN A 122 -13.39 31.75 26.62
CA GLN A 122 -13.59 30.30 26.71
C GLN A 122 -14.78 29.80 27.56
N GLU A 123 -15.64 30.66 28.10
CA GLU A 123 -16.85 30.23 28.85
C GLU A 123 -17.92 29.48 28.02
N ASN A 124 -17.73 29.26 26.71
CA ASN A 124 -18.78 28.84 25.77
C ASN A 124 -18.69 27.39 25.23
N ASN A 125 -17.99 26.45 25.87
CA ASN A 125 -17.94 25.04 25.41
C ASN A 125 -18.00 23.98 26.53
N CYS A 126 -19.20 23.69 27.05
CA CYS A 126 -19.42 22.68 28.09
C CYS A 126 -19.55 21.21 27.60
N TRP A 127 -19.18 20.88 26.36
CA TRP A 127 -19.28 19.52 25.81
C TRP A 127 -17.93 18.88 25.39
N SER A 128 -16.81 19.62 25.43
CA SER A 128 -15.50 19.08 25.02
C SER A 128 -14.74 18.30 26.13
N TYR A 129 -15.13 18.46 27.39
CA TYR A 129 -14.37 17.91 28.52
C TYR A 129 -14.54 16.40 28.76
N ASP A 130 -15.72 15.82 28.48
CA ASP A 130 -15.89 14.35 28.56
C ASP A 130 -15.11 13.62 27.47
N TYR A 131 -15.05 14.18 26.25
CA TYR A 131 -14.32 13.58 25.13
C TYR A 131 -12.80 13.63 25.34
N ALA A 132 -12.28 14.75 25.86
CA ALA A 132 -10.85 14.90 26.20
C ALA A 132 -10.43 14.10 27.45
N GLY A 133 -11.37 13.72 28.32
CA GLY A 133 -11.13 12.83 29.46
C GLY A 133 -11.03 11.35 29.06
N GLN A 134 -11.80 10.94 28.05
CA GLN A 134 -11.73 9.59 27.49
C GLN A 134 -10.42 9.35 26.73
N SER A 135 -10.04 10.26 25.83
CA SER A 135 -8.83 10.12 25.02
C SER A 135 -7.53 10.02 25.84
N LEU A 136 -7.43 10.72 26.98
CA LEU A 136 -6.23 10.64 27.82
C LEU A 136 -6.10 9.29 28.55
N ASN A 137 -7.22 8.71 29.00
CA ASN A 137 -7.24 7.37 29.59
C ASN A 137 -6.95 6.29 28.54
N GLU A 138 -7.43 6.49 27.31
CA GLU A 138 -7.18 5.60 26.18
C GLU A 138 -5.70 5.60 25.77
N VAL A 139 -5.06 6.76 25.69
CA VAL A 139 -3.61 6.88 25.43
C VAL A 139 -2.78 6.24 26.55
N VAL A 140 -3.14 6.42 27.82
CA VAL A 140 -2.45 5.75 28.94
C VAL A 140 -2.64 4.22 28.87
N LEU A 141 -3.84 3.74 28.53
CA LEU A 141 -4.11 2.30 28.35
C LEU A 141 -3.40 1.72 27.12
N GLN A 142 -3.19 2.49 26.04
CA GLN A 142 -2.37 2.09 24.91
C GLN A 142 -0.92 1.89 25.33
N LEU A 143 -0.33 2.89 26.01
CA LEU A 143 1.06 2.85 26.47
C LEU A 143 1.31 1.74 27.49
N GLU A 144 0.42 1.55 28.48
CA GLU A 144 0.57 0.50 29.49
C GLU A 144 0.34 -0.93 28.92
N LYS A 145 -0.46 -1.08 27.85
CA LYS A 145 -0.55 -2.35 27.10
C LYS A 145 0.72 -2.63 26.29
N GLN A 146 1.23 -1.64 25.57
CA GLN A 146 2.47 -1.76 24.78
C GLN A 146 3.67 -2.10 25.69
N GLU A 147 3.84 -1.42 26.82
CA GLU A 147 4.97 -1.64 27.74
C GLU A 147 4.96 -3.06 28.36
N ASN A 148 3.79 -3.57 28.75
CA ASN A 148 3.66 -4.92 29.31
C ASN A 148 3.82 -6.02 28.26
N TYR A 149 3.47 -5.74 26.99
CA TYR A 149 3.67 -6.65 25.87
C TYR A 149 5.17 -6.80 25.51
N LEU A 150 5.91 -5.68 25.53
CA LEU A 150 7.35 -5.62 25.20
C LEU A 150 8.26 -6.32 26.23
N LYS A 151 7.90 -6.35 27.52
CA LYS A 151 8.76 -6.89 28.58
C LYS A 151 8.90 -8.42 28.61
N LYS A 152 8.08 -9.16 27.86
CA LYS A 152 7.85 -10.60 28.10
C LYS A 152 8.69 -11.55 27.21
N TYR A 153 9.31 -11.08 26.13
CA TYR A 153 9.92 -11.95 25.12
C TYR A 153 11.34 -11.53 24.74
N GLN A 154 12.32 -12.41 25.00
CA GLN A 154 13.72 -12.24 24.62
C GLN A 154 14.25 -13.57 24.03
N ASN A 155 14.99 -13.47 22.92
CA ASN A 155 15.61 -14.52 22.08
C ASN A 155 14.69 -15.20 21.04
N ILE A 156 15.20 -15.37 19.81
CA ILE A 156 14.94 -16.47 18.85
C ILE A 156 15.97 -16.41 17.69
N ASP A 157 16.45 -17.57 17.23
CA ASP A 157 17.54 -17.78 16.24
C ASP A 157 17.07 -18.03 14.79
N ASN A 158 15.80 -17.77 14.44
CA ASN A 158 15.15 -18.41 13.28
C ASN A 158 15.35 -17.74 11.89
N MET A 159 16.17 -16.70 11.73
CA MET A 159 16.30 -15.97 10.45
C MET A 159 16.87 -16.79 9.27
N TRP A 160 17.51 -17.94 9.52
CA TRP A 160 18.29 -18.64 8.50
C TRP A 160 17.48 -19.42 7.45
N GLN A 161 16.21 -19.77 7.72
CA GLN A 161 15.42 -20.58 6.77
C GLN A 161 14.91 -19.78 5.55
N LEU A 162 14.91 -18.44 5.63
CA LEU A 162 14.28 -17.55 4.65
C LEU A 162 15.05 -17.44 3.32
N ASN A 163 16.33 -17.82 3.30
CA ASN A 163 17.18 -17.80 2.11
C ASN A 163 17.05 -19.06 1.21
N ASN A 164 16.06 -19.93 1.48
CA ASN A 164 15.88 -21.19 0.75
C ASN A 164 14.81 -21.15 -0.35
N GLN A 165 13.86 -20.21 -0.34
CA GLN A 165 12.81 -20.14 -1.37
C GLN A 165 13.33 -19.72 -2.76
N GLY A 166 14.53 -19.15 -2.85
CA GLY A 166 15.20 -18.87 -4.14
C GLY A 166 16.05 -20.01 -4.69
N LYS A 167 16.21 -21.13 -3.97
CA LYS A 167 17.16 -22.21 -4.34
C LYS A 167 16.64 -23.18 -5.42
N GLY A 168 15.41 -22.99 -5.89
CA GLY A 168 14.87 -23.71 -7.05
C GLY A 168 15.26 -23.09 -8.39
N ALA A 169 15.68 -21.83 -8.43
CA ALA A 169 15.91 -21.08 -9.65
C ALA A 169 17.34 -21.25 -10.20
N LYS A 170 17.45 -21.47 -11.51
CA LYS A 170 18.72 -21.63 -12.22
C LYS A 170 19.60 -20.37 -12.15
N GLY A 171 20.93 -20.57 -12.18
CA GLY A 171 21.92 -19.49 -12.32
C GLY A 171 22.03 -18.47 -11.18
N GLY A 172 21.35 -18.68 -10.06
CA GLY A 172 21.29 -17.72 -8.94
C GLY A 172 19.99 -16.90 -8.91
N GLY A 173 19.12 -17.06 -9.91
CA GLY A 173 17.76 -16.52 -9.95
C GLY A 173 17.68 -15.05 -9.57
N VAL A 174 16.84 -14.76 -8.56
CA VAL A 174 16.56 -13.40 -8.07
C VAL A 174 17.82 -12.63 -7.64
N ALA A 175 18.81 -13.30 -7.07
CA ALA A 175 20.05 -12.63 -6.67
C ALA A 175 20.85 -12.16 -7.89
N CYS A 176 20.92 -13.00 -8.92
CA CYS A 176 21.63 -12.70 -10.17
C CYS A 176 21.02 -11.49 -10.88
N ILE A 177 19.70 -11.47 -11.13
CA ILE A 177 19.05 -10.30 -11.77
C ILE A 177 19.25 -9.01 -10.95
N VAL A 178 19.05 -9.04 -9.63
CA VAL A 178 19.17 -7.84 -8.79
C VAL A 178 20.59 -7.27 -8.87
N CYS A 179 21.61 -8.14 -8.84
CA CYS A 179 22.99 -7.73 -9.07
C CYS A 179 23.18 -7.15 -10.48
N THR A 180 22.80 -7.87 -11.53
CA THR A 180 23.09 -7.50 -12.93
C THR A 180 22.42 -6.18 -13.31
N VAL A 181 21.18 -5.96 -12.87
CA VAL A 181 20.42 -4.73 -13.11
C VAL A 181 20.96 -3.57 -12.27
N LEU A 182 21.17 -3.76 -10.96
CA LEU A 182 21.64 -2.68 -10.09
C LEU A 182 23.06 -2.22 -10.45
N LEU A 183 23.97 -3.16 -10.77
CA LEU A 183 25.32 -2.81 -11.23
C LEU A 183 25.28 -2.09 -12.57
N GLN A 184 24.39 -2.47 -13.51
CA GLN A 184 24.26 -1.73 -14.76
C GLN A 184 23.77 -0.31 -14.51
N ALA A 185 22.76 -0.13 -13.66
CA ALA A 185 22.26 1.20 -13.31
C ALA A 185 23.34 2.07 -12.63
N ILE A 186 24.16 1.50 -11.74
CA ILE A 186 25.33 2.20 -11.17
C ILE A 186 26.34 2.57 -12.26
N ASN A 187 26.67 1.64 -13.17
CA ASN A 187 27.60 1.88 -14.28
C ASN A 187 27.14 3.04 -15.17
N ASP A 188 25.86 3.06 -15.55
CA ASP A 188 25.28 4.11 -16.39
C ASP A 188 25.14 5.45 -15.65
N TYR A 189 24.83 5.43 -14.35
CA TYR A 189 24.80 6.64 -13.53
C TYR A 189 26.19 7.29 -13.41
N VAL A 190 27.24 6.51 -13.13
CA VAL A 190 28.63 7.01 -13.07
C VAL A 190 29.08 7.58 -14.41
N LYS A 191 28.68 6.94 -15.51
CA LYS A 191 28.91 7.41 -16.88
C LYS A 191 28.18 8.73 -17.18
N VAL A 192 26.96 8.93 -16.67
CA VAL A 192 26.21 10.20 -16.80
C VAL A 192 26.83 11.31 -15.95
N LEU A 193 27.36 11.01 -14.76
CA LEU A 193 28.10 11.97 -13.94
C LEU A 193 29.39 12.47 -14.60
N GLY A 194 29.95 11.73 -15.57
CA GLY A 194 31.17 12.11 -16.29
C GLY A 194 32.45 12.02 -15.46
N ILE A 195 32.43 11.26 -14.35
CA ILE A 195 33.55 11.04 -13.43
C ILE A 195 34.16 9.64 -13.63
N SER A 196 35.37 9.41 -13.09
CA SER A 196 35.95 8.06 -13.09
C SER A 196 35.26 7.17 -12.05
N ALA A 197 35.32 5.85 -12.24
CA ALA A 197 34.79 4.90 -11.26
C ALA A 197 35.50 5.04 -9.89
N GLN A 198 36.82 5.25 -9.90
CA GLN A 198 37.58 5.51 -8.67
C GLN A 198 37.10 6.79 -7.97
N GLN A 199 36.84 7.88 -8.69
CA GLN A 199 36.29 9.10 -8.10
C GLN A 199 34.87 8.88 -7.56
N ALA A 200 34.02 8.16 -8.30
CA ALA A 200 32.66 7.84 -7.86
C ALA A 200 32.63 7.04 -6.55
N LEU A 201 33.60 6.14 -6.36
CA LEU A 201 33.78 5.37 -5.13
C LEU A 201 34.33 6.23 -3.98
N ASP A 202 35.41 6.99 -4.22
CA ASP A 202 36.06 7.81 -3.19
C ASP A 202 35.14 8.93 -2.66
N GLU A 203 34.28 9.48 -3.52
CA GLU A 203 33.28 10.49 -3.17
C GLU A 203 31.90 9.91 -2.80
N GLN A 204 31.75 8.58 -2.72
CA GLN A 204 30.50 7.85 -2.40
C GLN A 204 29.30 8.23 -3.30
N LYS A 205 29.56 8.60 -4.56
CA LYS A 205 28.54 9.01 -5.54
C LYS A 205 27.64 7.86 -5.95
N THR A 206 28.21 6.66 -6.06
CA THR A 206 27.56 5.36 -6.30
C THR A 206 26.32 5.14 -5.45
N CYS A 207 26.39 5.51 -4.17
CA CYS A 207 25.33 5.30 -3.19
C CYS A 207 24.58 6.59 -2.79
N GLU A 208 24.99 7.76 -3.29
CA GLU A 208 24.44 9.06 -2.88
C GLU A 208 22.95 9.24 -3.21
N VAL A 209 22.47 8.59 -4.26
CA VAL A 209 21.07 8.65 -4.75
C VAL A 209 20.06 7.94 -3.84
N PHE A 210 20.51 7.06 -2.94
CA PHE A 210 19.61 6.24 -2.14
C PHE A 210 19.14 6.95 -0.85
N PRO A 211 17.92 6.64 -0.34
CA PRO A 211 17.46 7.07 0.98
C PRO A 211 18.39 6.58 2.09
N VAL A 212 18.45 7.29 3.22
CA VAL A 212 19.47 7.14 4.30
C VAL A 212 19.86 5.69 4.62
N LEU A 213 18.91 4.79 4.87
CA LEU A 213 19.21 3.39 5.22
C LEU A 213 19.75 2.57 4.04
N LEU A 214 19.19 2.77 2.83
CA LEU A 214 19.69 2.13 1.62
C LEU A 214 21.08 2.67 1.26
N LYS A 215 21.31 3.97 1.42
CA LYS A 215 22.63 4.58 1.27
C LYS A 215 23.62 3.98 2.26
N GLN A 216 23.25 3.83 3.53
CA GLN A 216 24.11 3.16 4.52
C GLN A 216 24.41 1.71 4.13
N ALA A 217 23.40 0.92 3.74
CA ALA A 217 23.59 -0.46 3.31
C ALA A 217 24.43 -0.57 2.02
N CYS A 218 24.24 0.37 1.08
CA CYS A 218 25.03 0.50 -0.13
C CYS A 218 26.50 0.82 0.23
N ASN A 219 26.76 1.85 1.03
CA ASN A 219 28.11 2.18 1.50
C ASN A 219 28.78 1.00 2.24
N ASP A 220 28.01 0.24 3.04
CA ASP A 220 28.53 -0.90 3.83
C ASP A 220 28.81 -2.16 3.00
N ILE A 221 28.08 -2.39 1.90
CA ILE A 221 28.21 -3.56 1.03
C ILE A 221 28.98 -3.21 -0.24
N PHE A 222 28.47 -2.25 -1.02
CA PHE A 222 29.04 -1.83 -2.29
C PHE A 222 30.40 -1.17 -2.07
N ASP A 223 30.46 0.03 -1.50
CA ASP A 223 31.70 0.81 -1.45
C ASP A 223 32.82 0.08 -0.67
N LYS A 224 32.48 -0.50 0.50
CA LYS A 224 33.48 -1.10 1.41
C LYS A 224 33.95 -2.51 1.06
N GLN A 225 33.16 -3.32 0.33
CA GLN A 225 33.50 -4.74 0.11
C GLN A 225 33.79 -5.07 -1.36
N ILE A 226 33.01 -4.52 -2.29
CA ILE A 226 33.13 -4.81 -3.73
C ILE A 226 33.58 -3.60 -4.56
N GLY A 227 33.54 -2.38 -4.02
CA GLY A 227 33.81 -1.13 -4.74
C GLY A 227 35.14 -1.12 -5.48
N GLN A 228 36.24 -1.51 -4.82
CA GLN A 228 37.56 -1.59 -5.46
C GLN A 228 37.63 -2.64 -6.58
N THR A 229 36.93 -3.77 -6.43
CA THR A 229 36.83 -4.78 -7.50
C THR A 229 35.95 -4.29 -8.65
N TRP A 230 34.86 -3.58 -8.35
CA TRP A 230 34.00 -2.92 -9.33
C TRP A 230 34.77 -1.88 -10.15
N VAL A 231 35.57 -1.00 -9.52
CA VAL A 231 36.43 -0.03 -10.23
C VAL A 231 37.35 -0.74 -11.22
N GLN A 232 38.08 -1.76 -10.77
CA GLN A 232 38.98 -2.54 -11.64
C GLN A 232 38.25 -3.17 -12.82
N MET A 233 37.09 -3.78 -12.58
CA MET A 233 36.32 -4.45 -13.63
C MET A 233 35.67 -3.46 -14.60
N TYR A 234 35.20 -2.32 -14.10
CA TYR A 234 34.60 -1.24 -14.90
C TYR A 234 35.64 -0.58 -15.82
N GLU A 235 36.83 -0.25 -15.29
CA GLU A 235 37.93 0.33 -16.08
C GLU A 235 38.48 -0.66 -17.13
N GLN A 236 38.37 -1.96 -16.89
CA GLN A 236 38.67 -3.02 -17.87
C GLN A 236 37.54 -3.23 -18.92
N GLY A 237 36.41 -2.53 -18.81
CA GLY A 237 35.28 -2.64 -19.73
C GLY A 237 34.45 -3.92 -19.59
N ASN A 238 34.40 -4.51 -18.39
CA ASN A 238 33.48 -5.61 -18.10
C ASN A 238 32.03 -5.12 -18.01
N ASN A 239 31.09 -5.98 -18.39
CA ASN A 239 29.65 -5.75 -18.20
C ASN A 239 29.19 -6.24 -16.81
N SER A 240 27.95 -5.92 -16.43
CA SER A 240 27.42 -6.30 -15.12
C SER A 240 27.26 -7.82 -14.94
N ASP A 241 27.01 -8.62 -15.99
CA ASP A 241 27.00 -10.09 -15.89
C ASP A 241 28.36 -10.64 -15.43
N ALA A 242 29.45 -10.16 -16.04
CA ALA A 242 30.81 -10.56 -15.68
C ALA A 242 31.15 -10.16 -14.24
N MET A 243 30.75 -8.95 -13.82
CA MET A 243 30.89 -8.49 -12.44
C MET A 243 30.10 -9.37 -11.46
N CYS A 244 28.82 -9.65 -11.73
CA CYS A 244 27.98 -10.47 -10.87
C CYS A 244 28.39 -11.95 -10.83
N SER A 245 29.03 -12.46 -11.88
CA SER A 245 29.67 -13.78 -11.84
C SER A 245 30.95 -13.76 -10.99
N ALA A 246 31.78 -12.71 -11.09
CA ALA A 246 32.95 -12.53 -10.22
C ALA A 246 32.58 -12.36 -8.73
N PHE A 247 31.45 -11.69 -8.44
CA PHE A 247 30.85 -11.59 -7.11
C PHE A 247 30.06 -12.84 -6.69
N ASN A 248 30.11 -13.94 -7.47
CA ASN A 248 29.44 -15.21 -7.20
C ASN A 248 27.93 -15.08 -6.92
N THR A 249 27.29 -14.04 -7.49
CA THR A 249 25.85 -13.80 -7.38
C THR A 249 25.10 -14.39 -8.58
N CYS A 250 25.73 -14.40 -9.76
CA CYS A 250 25.31 -15.18 -10.92
C CYS A 250 26.18 -16.44 -11.03
N SER A 251 25.57 -17.63 -10.85
CA SER A 251 26.28 -18.91 -10.78
C SER A 251 26.29 -19.69 -12.10
N ASP A 252 25.40 -19.39 -13.04
CA ASP A 252 25.40 -19.97 -14.40
C ASP A 252 25.81 -18.90 -15.41
N GLN A 253 26.97 -19.09 -16.04
CA GLN A 253 27.52 -18.19 -17.05
C GLN A 253 26.81 -18.29 -18.41
N GLN A 254 25.84 -19.19 -18.58
CA GLN A 254 24.97 -19.27 -19.76
C GLN A 254 23.84 -18.23 -19.72
N CYS A 255 23.43 -17.78 -18.54
CA CYS A 255 22.43 -16.72 -18.39
C CYS A 255 23.14 -15.37 -18.34
N GLN A 256 23.09 -14.62 -19.44
CA GLN A 256 23.71 -13.30 -19.58
C GLN A 256 22.67 -12.32 -20.13
N LEU A 257 22.60 -11.12 -19.56
CA LEU A 257 21.75 -10.03 -20.05
C LEU A 257 22.46 -9.25 -21.17
N TYR A 258 23.77 -9.02 -21.02
CA TYR A 258 24.63 -8.32 -21.98
C TYR A 258 25.60 -9.31 -22.62
N SER A 259 25.56 -9.44 -23.95
CA SER A 259 26.45 -10.36 -24.66
C SER A 259 27.94 -10.01 -24.47
N SER A 260 28.68 -10.89 -23.79
CA SER A 260 30.08 -10.65 -23.41
C SER A 260 31.06 -10.82 -24.59
N LYS A 261 31.83 -9.77 -24.92
CA LYS A 261 32.96 -9.85 -25.87
C LYS A 261 34.25 -10.39 -25.26
N ASN A 262 34.47 -10.14 -23.96
CA ASN A 262 35.65 -10.61 -23.22
C ASN A 262 35.18 -11.60 -22.15
N LYS A 263 35.70 -12.84 -22.19
CA LYS A 263 35.38 -13.92 -21.23
C LYS A 263 36.58 -14.30 -20.36
N ASP A 264 37.53 -13.37 -20.20
CA ASP A 264 38.78 -13.66 -19.52
C ASP A 264 38.57 -13.76 -18.00
N LYS A 265 39.08 -14.87 -17.45
CA LYS A 265 38.75 -15.34 -16.11
C LYS A 265 39.40 -14.47 -15.04
N TYR A 266 38.64 -13.55 -14.44
CA TYR A 266 38.93 -13.17 -13.05
C TYR A 266 38.77 -14.41 -12.17
N GLN A 267 39.80 -14.75 -11.41
CA GLN A 267 39.72 -15.88 -10.48
C GLN A 267 38.83 -15.50 -9.29
N SER A 268 37.99 -16.45 -8.87
CA SER A 268 37.03 -16.32 -7.79
C SER A 268 37.63 -15.69 -6.54
N GLY A 269 37.05 -14.57 -6.08
CA GLY A 269 37.39 -13.92 -4.83
C GLY A 269 36.96 -14.74 -3.62
N ASN A 270 37.72 -15.77 -3.27
CA ASN A 270 37.49 -16.57 -2.05
C ASN A 270 37.57 -15.70 -0.77
N GLU A 271 38.31 -14.59 -0.80
CA GLU A 271 38.30 -13.58 0.27
C GLU A 271 36.95 -12.85 0.36
N ILE A 272 36.39 -12.41 -0.78
CA ILE A 272 35.08 -11.74 -0.87
C ILE A 272 33.97 -12.65 -0.30
N GLN A 273 34.01 -13.96 -0.60
CA GLN A 273 33.03 -14.91 -0.05
C GLN A 273 33.09 -14.98 1.48
N SER A 274 34.28 -14.88 2.07
CA SER A 274 34.44 -14.91 3.53
C SER A 274 33.91 -13.64 4.21
N ASP A 275 34.13 -12.46 3.60
CA ASP A 275 33.61 -11.19 4.13
C ASP A 275 32.10 -11.03 3.85
N PHE A 276 31.58 -11.53 2.73
CA PHE A 276 30.14 -11.51 2.45
C PHE A 276 29.36 -12.46 3.39
N GLN A 277 29.89 -13.65 3.72
CA GLN A 277 29.31 -14.50 4.77
C GLN A 277 29.38 -13.87 6.17
N LYS A 278 30.51 -13.24 6.49
CA LYS A 278 30.72 -12.51 7.75
C LYS A 278 29.81 -11.28 7.87
N TYR A 279 29.45 -10.63 6.75
CA TYR A 279 28.45 -9.57 6.72
C TYR A 279 27.00 -10.08 6.65
N GLN A 280 26.70 -11.23 6.04
CA GLN A 280 25.40 -11.90 6.21
C GLN A 280 25.14 -12.19 7.70
N ASN A 281 26.16 -12.66 8.43
CA ASN A 281 26.11 -12.85 9.88
C ASN A 281 26.04 -11.54 10.68
N LYS A 282 26.40 -10.39 10.09
CA LYS A 282 26.43 -9.06 10.74
C LYS A 282 25.20 -8.21 10.43
N LEU A 283 24.60 -8.38 9.24
CA LEU A 283 23.26 -7.90 8.88
C LEU A 283 22.20 -8.72 9.63
N GLY A 284 22.41 -10.04 9.76
CA GLY A 284 21.72 -10.86 10.77
C GLY A 284 21.99 -10.43 12.23
N GLY A 285 22.92 -9.50 12.45
CA GLY A 285 23.23 -8.85 13.72
C GLY A 285 22.73 -7.40 13.84
N ILE A 286 22.02 -6.85 12.84
CA ILE A 286 21.31 -5.57 13.00
C ILE A 286 20.02 -5.83 13.79
N SER A 287 20.20 -5.99 15.10
CA SER A 287 19.10 -6.11 16.07
C SER A 287 18.52 -4.74 16.39
N ILE A 288 17.86 -4.12 15.40
CA ILE A 288 16.98 -2.95 15.60
C ILE A 288 15.58 -3.42 16.06
N LEU A 289 15.22 -4.67 15.76
CA LEU A 289 13.95 -5.32 16.12
C LEU A 289 13.89 -5.79 17.59
N LYS A 290 14.12 -4.84 18.52
CA LYS A 290 13.92 -5.02 19.97
C LYS A 290 12.64 -4.36 20.50
N LEU A 291 11.82 -3.80 19.60
CA LEU A 291 10.73 -2.87 19.88
C LEU A 291 9.37 -3.29 19.27
N VAL A 292 9.29 -4.44 18.62
CA VAL A 292 8.07 -4.99 18.02
C VAL A 292 7.95 -6.44 18.50
N GLY A 293 6.71 -6.91 18.73
CA GLY A 293 6.40 -8.18 19.43
C GLY A 293 6.77 -9.46 18.68
N ASP A 294 5.83 -10.40 18.55
CA ASP A 294 6.11 -11.57 17.70
C ASP A 294 6.10 -11.14 16.22
N ILE A 295 7.29 -10.84 15.73
CA ILE A 295 7.56 -10.44 14.34
C ILE A 295 7.06 -11.53 13.37
N ASN A 296 6.98 -12.80 13.79
CA ASN A 296 6.40 -13.85 12.97
C ASN A 296 4.89 -13.65 12.81
N ASP A 297 4.15 -13.27 13.84
CA ASP A 297 2.71 -12.99 13.71
C ASP A 297 2.43 -11.79 12.80
N LEU A 298 3.27 -10.75 12.84
CA LEU A 298 3.16 -9.59 11.95
C LEU A 298 3.59 -9.90 10.51
N ILE A 299 4.64 -10.70 10.32
CA ILE A 299 5.01 -11.29 9.02
C ILE A 299 3.85 -12.13 8.50
N ASN A 300 3.24 -12.98 9.33
CA ASN A 300 2.14 -13.86 8.93
C ASN A 300 0.89 -13.06 8.55
N LYS A 301 0.51 -12.04 9.34
CA LYS A 301 -0.61 -11.12 9.01
C LYS A 301 -0.41 -10.50 7.63
N PHE A 302 0.75 -9.91 7.36
CA PHE A 302 1.00 -9.21 6.10
C PHE A 302 1.25 -10.14 4.91
N ALA A 303 2.15 -11.14 5.07
CA ALA A 303 2.69 -11.93 3.97
C ALA A 303 1.90 -13.18 3.62
N ASP A 304 1.20 -13.75 4.61
CA ASP A 304 0.50 -15.03 4.50
C ASP A 304 -1.02 -14.88 4.58
N GLN A 305 -1.52 -13.89 5.32
CA GLN A 305 -2.95 -13.61 5.49
C GLN A 305 -3.43 -12.37 4.71
N HIS A 306 -2.51 -11.52 4.24
CA HIS A 306 -2.80 -10.26 3.53
C HIS A 306 -3.77 -9.33 4.30
N LEU A 307 -3.63 -9.32 5.62
CA LEU A 307 -4.35 -8.47 6.57
C LEU A 307 -3.50 -7.27 7.00
N PRO A 308 -4.12 -6.15 7.44
CA PRO A 308 -3.38 -5.00 7.94
C PRO A 308 -2.48 -5.36 9.13
N VAL A 309 -1.30 -4.77 9.17
CA VAL A 309 -0.37 -4.91 10.30
C VAL A 309 -0.82 -4.10 11.51
N LEU A 310 -1.36 -2.89 11.29
CA LEU A 310 -2.01 -2.08 12.32
C LEU A 310 -3.53 -2.20 12.17
N ASP A 311 -4.11 -3.02 13.03
CA ASP A 311 -5.53 -3.32 13.15
C ASP A 311 -5.73 -3.78 14.60
N LEU A 312 -6.26 -2.88 15.44
CA LEU A 312 -6.28 -3.03 16.90
C LEU A 312 -7.55 -3.72 17.40
N ASP A 313 -8.66 -3.65 16.66
CA ASP A 313 -9.92 -4.30 17.01
C ASP A 313 -10.23 -5.58 16.21
N ASN A 314 -9.46 -5.84 15.14
CA ASN A 314 -9.49 -7.01 14.27
C ASN A 314 -10.72 -7.10 13.37
N ASP A 315 -11.10 -5.98 12.73
CA ASP A 315 -12.07 -5.93 11.62
C ASP A 315 -11.46 -5.89 10.21
N TYR A 316 -10.13 -5.90 10.13
CA TYR A 316 -9.32 -5.92 8.91
C TYR A 316 -9.28 -4.61 8.10
N TYR A 317 -9.79 -3.50 8.64
CA TYR A 317 -9.48 -2.16 8.14
C TYR A 317 -8.30 -1.56 8.93
N SER A 318 -7.91 -0.32 8.60
CA SER A 318 -6.75 0.30 9.26
C SER A 318 -6.76 1.81 9.19
N THR A 319 -6.17 2.43 10.21
CA THR A 319 -5.80 3.85 10.22
C THR A 319 -4.49 4.13 9.49
N PHE A 320 -3.64 3.13 9.25
CA PHE A 320 -2.33 3.24 8.60
C PHE A 320 -2.41 3.07 7.06
N LYS A 321 -1.56 3.76 6.29
CA LYS A 321 -1.67 3.79 4.81
C LYS A 321 -1.31 2.45 4.16
N THR A 322 -0.09 1.97 4.40
CA THR A 322 0.49 0.81 3.71
C THR A 322 0.40 -0.45 4.59
N LEU A 323 1.22 -1.48 4.35
CA LEU A 323 1.18 -2.75 5.07
C LEU A 323 -0.22 -3.38 5.15
N ARG A 324 -0.89 -3.50 3.99
CA ARG A 324 -2.28 -3.96 3.83
C ARG A 324 -3.35 -3.08 4.51
N GLY A 325 -2.98 -1.87 4.95
CA GLY A 325 -3.88 -0.84 5.48
C GLY A 325 -4.68 -0.07 4.42
N TRP A 326 -4.98 1.22 4.65
CA TRP A 326 -6.03 1.93 3.88
C TRP A 326 -5.70 2.29 2.43
N PHE A 327 -4.49 2.05 1.93
CA PHE A 327 -4.28 2.02 0.48
C PHE A 327 -4.91 0.80 -0.20
N TRP A 328 -5.19 -0.25 0.57
CA TRP A 328 -5.80 -1.50 0.13
C TRP A 328 -7.30 -1.56 0.41
N ARG A 329 -7.79 -0.89 1.46
CA ARG A 329 -9.19 -0.94 1.90
C ARG A 329 -9.62 0.44 2.38
N GLY A 330 -10.92 0.68 2.57
CA GLY A 330 -11.40 1.90 3.20
C GLY A 330 -10.64 2.27 4.47
N LYS A 331 -10.34 3.56 4.65
CA LYS A 331 -9.74 4.03 5.91
C LYS A 331 -10.71 3.81 7.05
N ASP A 332 -10.21 3.14 8.09
CA ASP A 332 -10.96 2.98 9.32
C ASP A 332 -11.06 4.32 10.07
N CYS A 333 -12.26 4.56 10.60
CA CYS A 333 -12.63 5.73 11.38
C CYS A 333 -12.69 5.45 12.89
N ASN A 334 -12.62 4.19 13.35
CA ASN A 334 -12.58 3.84 14.77
C ASN A 334 -11.95 2.45 15.06
N ASP A 335 -10.62 2.40 15.04
CA ASP A 335 -9.70 1.26 15.29
C ASP A 335 -9.77 0.70 16.73
N LEU A 336 -10.87 0.93 17.44
CA LEU A 336 -11.16 0.43 18.79
C LEU A 336 -12.54 -0.22 18.84
N ASN A 337 -13.26 -0.32 17.71
CA ASN A 337 -14.63 -0.78 17.64
C ASN A 337 -14.98 -1.41 16.29
N LYS A 338 -14.64 -2.70 16.14
CA LYS A 338 -14.89 -3.65 15.03
C LYS A 338 -16.31 -3.82 14.47
N SER A 339 -17.19 -2.88 14.77
CA SER A 339 -18.53 -2.73 14.22
C SER A 339 -18.74 -1.28 13.74
N ILE A 340 -17.66 -0.54 13.50
CA ILE A 340 -17.57 0.77 12.87
C ILE A 340 -16.49 0.62 11.81
N HIS A 341 -16.88 0.35 10.58
CA HIS A 341 -15.95 0.08 9.49
C HIS A 341 -16.62 0.32 8.14
N PRO A 342 -15.84 0.56 7.07
CA PRO A 342 -16.36 0.72 5.72
C PRO A 342 -17.45 -0.29 5.32
N GLY A 343 -18.54 0.23 4.74
CA GLY A 343 -19.63 -0.57 4.17
C GLY A 343 -20.63 -1.18 5.16
N ARG A 344 -20.57 -0.86 6.45
CA ARG A 344 -21.58 -1.29 7.43
C ARG A 344 -22.97 -0.72 7.10
N LYS A 345 -24.06 -1.50 7.18
CA LYS A 345 -25.45 -1.02 6.93
C LYS A 345 -26.02 -0.20 8.07
N SER A 346 -25.78 -0.63 9.31
CA SER A 346 -26.33 0.01 10.50
C SER A 346 -25.64 -0.48 11.77
N LYS A 347 -25.73 0.34 12.83
CA LYS A 347 -25.41 -0.08 14.20
C LYS A 347 -26.51 0.38 15.16
N ALA A 348 -27.22 -0.59 15.74
CA ALA A 348 -28.30 -0.30 16.68
C ALA A 348 -27.81 0.53 17.87
N GLY A 349 -28.53 1.59 18.22
CA GLY A 349 -28.22 2.47 19.35
C GLY A 349 -27.34 3.69 19.03
N LEU A 350 -26.64 3.73 17.88
CA LEU A 350 -25.78 4.86 17.50
C LEU A 350 -26.50 5.87 16.59
N LYS A 351 -27.39 6.70 17.16
CA LYS A 351 -28.03 7.78 16.41
C LYS A 351 -27.03 8.88 16.05
N GLY A 352 -26.73 9.04 14.77
CA GLY A 352 -25.88 10.12 14.26
C GLY A 352 -24.38 9.93 14.49
N ALA A 353 -23.91 8.72 14.81
CA ALA A 353 -22.50 8.40 14.66
C ALA A 353 -22.21 8.00 13.21
N ASP A 354 -20.99 8.27 12.74
CA ASP A 354 -20.45 7.55 11.59
C ASP A 354 -20.13 6.11 12.06
N PHE A 355 -20.82 5.13 11.49
CA PHE A 355 -20.62 3.70 11.78
C PHE A 355 -20.15 2.91 10.55
N ASN A 356 -20.04 3.57 9.39
CA ASN A 356 -19.66 2.95 8.12
C ASN A 356 -18.50 3.69 7.43
N CYS A 357 -17.85 4.59 8.15
CA CYS A 357 -16.70 5.40 7.78
C CYS A 357 -16.88 6.20 6.49
N ASN A 358 -18.12 6.55 6.12
CA ASN A 358 -18.42 7.30 4.90
C ASN A 358 -18.37 8.84 5.10
N GLY A 359 -18.12 9.32 6.33
CA GLY A 359 -18.05 10.74 6.70
C GLY A 359 -19.40 11.41 6.95
N ILE A 360 -20.53 10.70 6.82
CA ILE A 360 -21.89 11.22 7.01
C ILE A 360 -22.34 10.92 8.44
N SER A 361 -22.37 11.94 9.28
CA SER A 361 -22.69 11.82 10.70
C SER A 361 -23.60 12.95 11.19
N GLY A 362 -24.08 12.83 12.42
CA GLY A 362 -24.95 13.80 13.06
C GLY A 362 -26.44 13.66 12.72
N VAL A 363 -27.20 14.67 13.15
CA VAL A 363 -28.67 14.70 13.08
C VAL A 363 -29.11 16.08 12.57
N GLU A 364 -30.09 16.10 11.67
CA GLU A 364 -30.71 17.33 11.20
C GLU A 364 -31.47 18.03 12.33
N LYS A 365 -31.10 19.28 12.63
CA LYS A 365 -31.63 20.05 13.78
C LYS A 365 -33.15 20.26 13.72
N ASP A 366 -33.70 20.45 12.54
CA ASP A 366 -35.11 20.82 12.36
C ASP A 366 -36.06 19.61 12.41
N THR A 367 -35.58 18.41 12.04
CA THR A 367 -36.40 17.19 11.91
C THR A 367 -36.06 16.11 12.94
N GLY A 368 -34.87 16.15 13.54
CA GLY A 368 -34.36 15.09 14.40
C GLY A 368 -33.97 13.81 13.66
N ILE A 369 -33.90 13.83 12.32
CA ILE A 369 -33.55 12.67 11.48
C ILE A 369 -32.02 12.60 11.32
N PRO A 370 -31.36 11.44 11.53
CA PRO A 370 -29.93 11.26 11.23
C PRO A 370 -29.63 11.53 9.75
N TYR A 371 -28.51 12.17 9.44
CA TYR A 371 -28.18 12.49 8.05
C TYR A 371 -27.97 11.26 7.18
N GLU A 372 -27.40 10.18 7.73
CA GLU A 372 -27.28 8.88 7.05
C GLU A 372 -28.65 8.31 6.65
N THR A 373 -29.64 8.38 7.55
CA THR A 373 -31.04 8.00 7.23
C THR A 373 -31.63 8.89 6.14
N LYS A 374 -31.38 10.21 6.20
CA LYS A 374 -31.94 11.18 5.25
C LYS A 374 -31.34 11.04 3.84
N TYR A 375 -30.03 10.80 3.74
CA TYR A 375 -29.28 10.88 2.49
C TYR A 375 -28.90 9.53 1.88
N CYS A 376 -28.82 8.47 2.68
CA CYS A 376 -28.29 7.17 2.25
C CYS A 376 -29.30 6.02 2.31
N GLU A 377 -30.35 6.10 3.14
CA GLU A 377 -31.40 5.07 3.18
C GLU A 377 -32.04 4.88 1.80
N LYS A 378 -32.04 3.63 1.29
CA LYS A 378 -32.53 3.24 -0.05
C LYS A 378 -31.83 3.93 -1.24
N SER A 379 -30.67 4.55 -1.03
CA SER A 379 -29.81 5.05 -2.12
C SER A 379 -29.28 3.93 -3.03
N GLY A 380 -29.16 2.70 -2.48
CA GLY A 380 -28.53 1.57 -3.14
C GLY A 380 -27.01 1.58 -2.95
N GLN A 381 -26.56 1.77 -1.70
CA GLN A 381 -25.15 1.65 -1.33
C GLN A 381 -24.57 0.28 -1.73
N MET A 382 -23.38 0.33 -2.32
CA MET A 382 -22.68 -0.80 -2.94
C MET A 382 -21.17 -0.54 -2.83
N GLY A 383 -20.44 -1.48 -2.24
CA GLY A 383 -18.98 -1.42 -2.14
C GLY A 383 -18.27 -2.03 -3.34
N VAL A 384 -16.94 -1.90 -3.38
CA VAL A 384 -16.05 -2.61 -4.33
C VAL A 384 -15.22 -3.64 -3.58
N LEU A 385 -15.10 -4.84 -4.14
CA LEU A 385 -14.15 -5.86 -3.70
C LEU A 385 -13.33 -6.33 -4.91
N VAL A 386 -12.01 -6.23 -4.89
CA VAL A 386 -11.12 -6.82 -5.92
C VAL A 386 -10.52 -8.12 -5.37
N LEU A 387 -10.79 -9.23 -6.05
CA LEU A 387 -10.16 -10.54 -5.86
C LEU A 387 -9.34 -10.82 -7.11
N GLY A 388 -8.02 -10.74 -7.03
CA GLY A 388 -7.19 -10.67 -8.22
C GLY A 388 -5.71 -10.88 -7.99
N ASP A 389 -4.96 -10.84 -9.08
CA ASP A 389 -3.51 -10.98 -9.05
C ASP A 389 -2.77 -9.64 -8.98
N SER A 390 -1.52 -9.64 -9.44
CA SER A 390 -0.65 -8.47 -9.53
C SER A 390 -1.22 -7.36 -10.40
N ALA A 391 -2.06 -7.68 -11.41
CA ALA A 391 -2.72 -6.66 -12.22
C ALA A 391 -3.85 -5.95 -11.45
N GLY A 392 -4.67 -6.69 -10.69
CA GLY A 392 -5.73 -6.11 -9.85
C GLY A 392 -5.19 -5.32 -8.66
N ALA A 393 -4.02 -5.70 -8.14
CA ALA A 393 -3.26 -4.89 -7.18
C ALA A 393 -2.53 -3.68 -7.82
N HIS A 394 -2.45 -3.63 -9.16
CA HIS A 394 -1.61 -2.72 -9.95
C HIS A 394 -0.14 -2.69 -9.48
N PHE A 395 0.53 -3.84 -9.58
CA PHE A 395 1.99 -3.93 -9.52
C PHE A 395 2.63 -2.94 -10.50
N SER A 396 3.56 -2.10 -10.02
CA SER A 396 4.40 -1.30 -10.90
C SER A 396 5.81 -1.12 -10.32
N LEU A 397 6.80 -1.56 -11.09
CA LEU A 397 8.21 -1.29 -10.81
C LEU A 397 8.61 0.02 -11.51
N PRO A 398 8.94 1.11 -10.79
CA PRO A 398 9.28 2.38 -11.42
C PRO A 398 10.48 2.23 -12.38
N PRO A 399 10.36 2.53 -13.69
CA PRO A 399 11.42 2.25 -14.66
C PRO A 399 12.67 3.09 -14.42
N ASN A 400 12.55 4.25 -13.76
CA ASN A 400 13.68 5.07 -13.34
C ASN A 400 14.52 4.43 -12.22
N TRP A 401 13.99 3.49 -11.42
CA TRP A 401 14.78 2.78 -10.40
C TRP A 401 15.83 1.86 -11.03
N ILE A 402 15.55 1.33 -12.21
CA ILE A 402 16.42 0.39 -12.94
C ILE A 402 17.12 1.02 -14.17
N ASN A 403 16.74 2.25 -14.56
CA ASN A 403 17.44 3.06 -15.57
C ASN A 403 18.41 4.05 -14.91
N GLY A 404 19.68 3.65 -14.78
CA GLY A 404 20.76 4.47 -14.21
C GLY A 404 20.98 5.82 -14.90
N THR A 405 20.64 5.96 -16.18
CA THR A 405 20.80 7.24 -16.90
C THR A 405 19.84 8.33 -16.43
N SER A 406 18.76 7.94 -15.74
CA SER A 406 17.72 8.83 -15.19
C SER A 406 17.91 9.16 -13.70
N TRP A 407 18.91 8.54 -13.06
CA TRP A 407 19.12 8.64 -11.61
C TRP A 407 19.47 10.05 -11.16
N ASN A 408 18.82 10.47 -10.09
CA ASN A 408 19.00 11.73 -9.40
C ASN A 408 18.56 11.58 -7.93
N LYS A 409 18.77 12.62 -7.12
CA LYS A 409 18.48 12.59 -5.67
C LYS A 409 17.02 12.28 -5.27
N ASN A 410 16.06 12.39 -6.19
CA ASN A 410 14.64 12.13 -5.97
C ASN A 410 14.18 10.79 -6.59
N THR A 411 15.06 10.03 -7.25
CA THR A 411 14.68 8.80 -7.99
C THR A 411 14.02 7.75 -7.10
N PHE A 412 14.46 7.66 -5.84
CA PHE A 412 13.99 6.69 -4.85
C PHE A 412 13.09 7.32 -3.78
N ASP A 413 12.51 8.49 -4.06
CA ASP A 413 11.45 9.06 -3.24
C ASP A 413 10.28 8.05 -3.16
N GLY A 414 9.69 7.90 -1.97
CA GLY A 414 8.63 6.91 -1.73
C GLY A 414 9.07 5.43 -1.75
N PHE A 415 10.37 5.12 -1.84
CA PHE A 415 10.86 3.72 -1.90
C PHE A 415 10.29 2.82 -0.80
N TRP A 416 10.29 3.29 0.46
CA TRP A 416 9.75 2.52 1.58
C TRP A 416 8.24 2.34 1.52
N GLU A 417 7.51 3.33 0.98
CA GLU A 417 6.05 3.26 0.83
C GLU A 417 5.70 2.15 -0.17
N LYS A 418 6.24 2.24 -1.40
CA LYS A 418 6.11 1.21 -2.45
C LYS A 418 6.52 -0.18 -1.96
N LEU A 419 7.63 -0.27 -1.21
CA LEU A 419 8.10 -1.54 -0.64
C LEU A 419 7.10 -2.10 0.39
N SER A 420 6.59 -1.27 1.29
CA SER A 420 5.53 -1.62 2.25
C SER A 420 4.15 -1.90 1.61
N MET A 421 4.05 -1.75 0.29
CA MET A 421 2.90 -2.11 -0.55
C MET A 421 3.22 -3.30 -1.47
N GLU A 422 4.29 -4.07 -1.23
CA GLU A 422 4.71 -5.20 -2.09
C GLU A 422 5.08 -4.81 -3.55
N LEU A 423 5.30 -3.52 -3.84
CA LEU A 423 5.38 -2.87 -5.17
C LEU A 423 4.03 -2.75 -5.93
N ASP A 424 2.93 -3.01 -5.24
CA ASP A 424 1.57 -2.83 -5.72
C ASP A 424 1.05 -1.41 -5.47
N ASN A 425 0.05 -0.98 -6.24
CA ASN A 425 -0.58 0.33 -6.18
C ASN A 425 -2.13 0.21 -6.18
N PRO A 426 -2.74 -0.49 -5.21
CA PRO A 426 -4.19 -0.68 -5.12
C PRO A 426 -4.98 0.64 -5.11
N ASN A 427 -4.39 1.69 -4.56
CA ASN A 427 -4.90 3.08 -4.54
C ASN A 427 -4.85 3.80 -5.90
N PHE A 428 -4.29 3.16 -6.93
CA PHE A 428 -4.24 3.58 -8.34
C PHE A 428 -4.94 2.59 -9.31
N SER A 429 -5.41 1.45 -8.80
CA SER A 429 -5.94 0.31 -9.59
C SER A 429 -7.30 0.58 -10.29
N SER A 430 -7.60 -0.25 -11.29
CA SER A 430 -8.86 -0.28 -12.05
C SER A 430 -10.11 -0.39 -11.16
N GLY A 431 -10.09 -1.29 -10.19
CA GLY A 431 -11.21 -1.54 -9.28
C GLY A 431 -11.30 -0.51 -8.16
N SER A 432 -10.22 -0.35 -7.39
CA SER A 432 -10.22 0.35 -6.10
C SER A 432 -9.42 1.64 -6.04
N GLY A 433 -8.85 2.12 -7.16
CA GLY A 433 -8.05 3.35 -7.17
C GLY A 433 -8.82 4.56 -6.62
N PHE A 434 -8.15 5.48 -5.93
CA PHE A 434 -8.81 6.62 -5.28
C PHE A 434 -7.97 7.89 -5.13
N VAL A 435 -6.68 7.88 -5.49
CA VAL A 435 -5.82 9.08 -5.35
C VAL A 435 -6.24 10.21 -6.31
N ASP A 436 -5.91 11.47 -5.95
CA ASP A 436 -6.16 12.63 -6.82
C ASP A 436 -5.08 12.79 -7.90
N GLU A 437 -5.05 11.86 -8.84
CA GLU A 437 -4.20 12.00 -10.01
C GLU A 437 -5.03 11.87 -11.27
N THR A 438 -4.78 12.74 -12.24
CA THR A 438 -5.53 12.77 -13.52
C THR A 438 -5.37 11.49 -14.35
N SER A 439 -4.37 10.68 -14.00
CA SER A 439 -4.08 9.35 -14.53
C SER A 439 -4.96 8.24 -13.94
N VAL A 440 -5.59 8.47 -12.78
CA VAL A 440 -6.37 7.46 -12.05
C VAL A 440 -7.86 7.63 -12.33
N ASN A 441 -8.45 6.59 -12.90
CA ASN A 441 -9.89 6.41 -13.01
C ASN A 441 -10.22 4.99 -12.56
N SER A 442 -11.21 4.84 -11.69
CA SER A 442 -11.52 3.55 -11.07
C SER A 442 -13.01 3.31 -10.93
N PHE A 443 -13.37 2.06 -10.70
CA PHE A 443 -14.76 1.67 -10.54
C PHE A 443 -15.33 2.20 -9.23
N TYR A 444 -14.52 2.16 -8.17
CA TYR A 444 -14.82 2.78 -6.88
C TYR A 444 -15.08 4.30 -7.01
N LEU A 445 -14.24 5.05 -7.73
CA LEU A 445 -14.45 6.49 -7.93
C LEU A 445 -15.75 6.79 -8.71
N ASN A 446 -16.07 5.99 -9.74
CA ASN A 446 -17.32 6.12 -10.47
C ASN A 446 -18.56 5.74 -9.63
N LEU A 447 -18.48 4.70 -8.77
CA LEU A 447 -19.52 4.40 -7.79
C LEU A 447 -19.68 5.51 -6.74
N LEU A 448 -18.57 6.11 -6.28
CA LEU A 448 -18.56 7.20 -5.31
C LEU A 448 -19.15 8.50 -5.90
N GLU A 449 -18.90 8.79 -7.18
CA GLU A 449 -19.56 9.91 -7.88
C GLU A 449 -21.07 9.66 -8.01
N ARG A 450 -21.47 8.42 -8.32
CA ARG A 450 -22.87 8.02 -8.46
C ARG A 450 -23.63 8.05 -7.13
N ASN A 451 -23.01 7.60 -6.04
CA ASN A 451 -23.58 7.63 -4.69
C ASN A 451 -22.51 7.94 -3.64
N ARG A 452 -22.52 9.17 -3.09
CA ARG A 452 -21.52 9.63 -2.11
C ARG A 452 -21.55 8.85 -0.79
N CYS A 453 -22.61 8.09 -0.52
CA CYS A 453 -22.72 7.22 0.65
C CYS A 453 -21.85 5.94 0.55
N ASN A 454 -21.23 5.68 -0.61
CA ASN A 454 -20.25 4.60 -0.82
C ASN A 454 -18.82 5.02 -0.41
N ARG A 455 -18.62 6.19 0.21
CA ARG A 455 -17.29 6.69 0.59
C ARG A 455 -16.58 5.68 1.50
N ASN A 456 -15.30 5.45 1.20
CA ASN A 456 -14.43 4.44 1.80
C ASN A 456 -14.85 2.97 1.57
N ASP A 457 -15.96 2.66 0.92
CA ASP A 457 -16.41 1.26 0.76
C ASP A 457 -15.71 0.52 -0.40
N TYR A 458 -14.40 0.34 -0.27
CA TYR A 458 -13.55 -0.45 -1.16
C TYR A 458 -12.67 -1.43 -0.40
N GLN A 459 -12.37 -2.57 -1.02
CA GLN A 459 -11.38 -3.55 -0.59
C GLN A 459 -10.64 -4.08 -1.82
N ASN A 460 -9.32 -4.11 -1.77
CA ASN A 460 -8.46 -4.72 -2.77
C ASN A 460 -7.63 -5.81 -2.09
N LEU A 461 -7.95 -7.05 -2.44
CA LEU A 461 -7.26 -8.24 -1.96
C LEU A 461 -6.34 -8.81 -3.04
N GLY A 462 -5.96 -7.99 -4.03
CA GLY A 462 -4.99 -8.36 -5.05
C GLY A 462 -3.68 -8.81 -4.44
N VAL A 463 -3.13 -9.94 -4.93
CA VAL A 463 -1.84 -10.47 -4.45
C VAL A 463 -0.96 -10.88 -5.60
N ASN A 464 0.29 -10.40 -5.57
CA ASN A 464 1.37 -10.89 -6.43
C ASN A 464 1.54 -12.41 -6.33
N GLY A 465 1.13 -13.11 -7.41
CA GLY A 465 1.12 -14.56 -7.55
C GLY A 465 -0.23 -15.25 -7.28
N ALA A 466 -1.33 -14.52 -7.05
CA ALA A 466 -2.67 -15.09 -6.90
C ALA A 466 -3.12 -15.81 -8.17
N ARG A 467 -3.78 -16.96 -7.99
CA ARG A 467 -4.26 -17.87 -9.05
C ARG A 467 -5.32 -18.78 -8.45
N SER A 468 -6.12 -19.45 -9.29
CA SER A 468 -7.26 -20.27 -8.85
C SER A 468 -6.88 -21.28 -7.75
N GLY A 469 -5.73 -21.94 -7.87
CA GLY A 469 -5.25 -22.92 -6.87
C GLY A 469 -4.78 -22.35 -5.53
N ALA A 470 -4.90 -21.04 -5.30
CA ALA A 470 -4.53 -20.35 -4.07
C ALA A 470 -5.60 -19.37 -3.55
N GLU A 471 -6.61 -19.01 -4.38
CA GLU A 471 -7.52 -17.90 -4.12
C GLU A 471 -8.36 -18.09 -2.85
N LEU A 472 -8.93 -19.28 -2.60
CA LEU A 472 -9.61 -19.63 -1.35
C LEU A 472 -8.83 -19.34 -0.04
N LYS A 473 -7.49 -19.21 -0.09
CA LYS A 473 -6.71 -18.74 1.08
C LYS A 473 -6.79 -17.23 1.24
N LEU A 474 -6.77 -16.48 0.14
CA LEU A 474 -6.79 -15.03 0.04
C LEU A 474 -8.20 -14.47 0.32
N GLU A 475 -9.26 -15.13 -0.16
CA GLU A 475 -10.66 -14.76 0.11
C GLU A 475 -11.00 -14.70 1.61
N LYS A 476 -10.24 -15.40 2.47
CA LYS A 476 -10.42 -15.34 3.93
C LYS A 476 -10.01 -14.00 4.54
N ALA A 477 -9.40 -13.12 3.75
CA ALA A 477 -9.11 -11.74 4.12
C ALA A 477 -10.29 -10.79 3.84
N ILE A 478 -11.39 -11.24 3.22
CA ILE A 478 -12.59 -10.43 2.96
C ILE A 478 -13.20 -9.92 4.28
N ALA A 479 -13.39 -8.61 4.37
CA ALA A 479 -14.08 -7.96 5.49
C ALA A 479 -15.54 -7.65 5.10
N ARG A 480 -16.40 -8.67 5.12
CA ARG A 480 -17.85 -8.53 4.92
C ARG A 480 -18.67 -9.46 5.81
N ASP A 481 -19.60 -8.87 6.56
CA ASP A 481 -20.68 -9.56 7.27
C ASP A 481 -21.93 -9.63 6.38
N GLN A 482 -22.27 -10.86 5.94
CA GLN A 482 -23.43 -11.17 5.09
C GLN A 482 -24.75 -10.50 5.53
N ASN A 483 -24.98 -10.34 6.83
CA ASN A 483 -26.23 -9.80 7.36
C ASN A 483 -26.15 -8.28 7.53
N ASN A 484 -25.03 -7.79 8.04
CA ASN A 484 -24.91 -6.44 8.59
C ASN A 484 -24.23 -5.43 7.64
N ASP A 485 -23.60 -5.87 6.55
CA ASP A 485 -22.85 -4.98 5.64
C ASP A 485 -23.51 -4.86 4.27
N HIS A 486 -23.22 -3.78 3.56
CA HIS A 486 -23.74 -3.51 2.22
C HIS A 486 -23.22 -4.53 1.20
N PRO A 487 -24.02 -4.87 0.18
CA PRO A 487 -23.55 -5.69 -0.93
C PRO A 487 -22.33 -5.05 -1.61
N VAL A 488 -21.61 -5.85 -2.39
CA VAL A 488 -20.43 -5.42 -3.15
C VAL A 488 -20.55 -5.81 -4.61
N ILE A 489 -19.89 -5.04 -5.48
CA ILE A 489 -19.46 -5.52 -6.79
C ILE A 489 -18.06 -6.10 -6.61
N VAL A 490 -17.95 -7.41 -6.84
CA VAL A 490 -16.70 -8.17 -6.84
C VAL A 490 -16.09 -8.10 -8.23
N PHE A 491 -14.85 -7.65 -8.34
CA PHE A 491 -14.02 -7.80 -9.54
C PHE A 491 -13.16 -9.04 -9.35
N TRP A 492 -13.44 -10.05 -10.17
CA TRP A 492 -12.69 -11.30 -10.19
C TRP A 492 -11.68 -11.23 -11.33
N GLU A 493 -10.41 -11.07 -10.97
CA GLU A 493 -9.30 -10.64 -11.84
C GLU A 493 -8.08 -11.56 -11.73
N LEU A 494 -8.31 -12.88 -11.83
CA LEU A 494 -7.26 -13.89 -11.98
C LEU A 494 -6.84 -14.00 -13.45
N ILE A 495 -6.15 -12.98 -13.96
CA ILE A 495 -5.95 -12.79 -15.40
C ILE A 495 -4.67 -13.42 -15.96
N GLY A 496 -3.70 -13.82 -15.13
CA GLY A 496 -2.41 -14.36 -15.61
C GLY A 496 -1.91 -15.67 -15.00
N ASN A 497 -1.81 -15.77 -13.67
CA ASN A 497 -0.95 -16.77 -13.00
C ASN A 497 -1.42 -18.25 -13.06
N ASP A 498 -2.58 -18.54 -13.65
CA ASP A 498 -2.97 -19.92 -14.00
C ASP A 498 -2.32 -20.40 -15.32
N VAL A 499 -1.80 -19.49 -16.16
CA VAL A 499 -0.97 -19.83 -17.33
C VAL A 499 0.45 -19.26 -17.25
N CYS A 500 0.67 -18.26 -16.39
CA CYS A 500 1.97 -17.65 -16.16
C CYS A 500 2.74 -18.29 -15.00
N SER A 501 3.96 -18.73 -15.29
CA SER A 501 4.98 -19.04 -14.30
C SER A 501 6.37 -18.93 -14.94
N SER A 502 7.44 -19.18 -14.16
CA SER A 502 8.80 -19.22 -14.70
C SER A 502 9.14 -20.45 -15.53
N ILE A 503 8.25 -21.45 -15.59
CA ILE A 503 8.40 -22.67 -16.39
C ILE A 503 7.15 -22.81 -17.28
N PRO A 504 7.26 -22.72 -18.62
CA PRO A 504 6.09 -22.67 -19.50
C PRO A 504 5.14 -23.85 -19.35
N SER A 505 5.62 -25.05 -19.01
CA SER A 505 4.76 -26.24 -18.85
C SER A 505 4.00 -26.32 -17.53
N HIS A 506 4.11 -25.34 -16.62
CA HIS A 506 3.46 -25.36 -15.30
C HIS A 506 2.15 -24.54 -15.25
N MET A 507 1.26 -24.77 -16.21
CA MET A 507 -0.06 -24.14 -16.27
C MET A 507 -1.11 -24.99 -15.55
N THR A 508 -2.14 -24.34 -14.99
CA THR A 508 -3.30 -25.03 -14.39
C THR A 508 -4.07 -25.77 -15.48
N GLU A 509 -4.45 -27.02 -15.22
CA GLU A 509 -5.28 -27.82 -16.13
C GLU A 509 -6.75 -27.40 -16.05
N PRO A 510 -7.54 -27.40 -17.15
CA PRO A 510 -8.91 -26.88 -17.15
C PRO A 510 -9.84 -27.50 -16.10
N GLU A 511 -9.72 -28.81 -15.84
CA GLU A 511 -10.50 -29.51 -14.81
C GLU A 511 -10.11 -29.06 -13.39
N GLN A 512 -8.81 -28.87 -13.12
CA GLN A 512 -8.34 -28.35 -11.82
C GLN A 512 -8.81 -26.90 -11.62
N PHE A 513 -8.74 -26.09 -12.68
CA PHE A 513 -9.24 -24.73 -12.66
C PHE A 513 -10.75 -24.71 -12.36
N LYS A 514 -11.56 -25.52 -13.05
CA LYS A 514 -13.00 -25.64 -12.80
C LYS A 514 -13.31 -26.02 -11.35
N GLN A 515 -12.55 -26.95 -10.76
CA GLN A 515 -12.70 -27.35 -9.36
C GLN A 515 -12.32 -26.24 -8.37
N ASN A 516 -11.27 -25.47 -8.66
CA ASN A 516 -10.86 -24.33 -7.83
C ASN A 516 -11.95 -23.25 -7.81
N ILE A 517 -12.33 -22.75 -9.00
CA ILE A 517 -13.33 -21.69 -9.16
C ILE A 517 -14.68 -22.06 -8.53
N LEU A 518 -15.11 -23.33 -8.62
CA LEU A 518 -16.32 -23.81 -7.96
C LEU A 518 -16.24 -23.74 -6.42
N ALA A 519 -15.07 -24.02 -5.84
CA ALA A 519 -14.85 -23.96 -4.40
C ALA A 519 -14.78 -22.51 -3.90
N ASP A 520 -14.06 -21.65 -4.63
CA ASP A 520 -13.95 -20.21 -4.36
C ASP A 520 -15.34 -19.55 -4.40
N TRP A 521 -16.08 -19.70 -5.50
CA TRP A 521 -17.40 -19.07 -5.66
C TRP A 521 -18.46 -19.64 -4.71
N GLN A 522 -18.34 -20.91 -4.28
CA GLN A 522 -19.16 -21.44 -3.19
C GLN A 522 -18.84 -20.73 -1.85
N TYR A 523 -17.56 -20.51 -1.53
CA TYR A 523 -17.17 -19.78 -0.33
C TYR A 523 -17.68 -18.33 -0.35
N LEU A 524 -17.58 -17.64 -1.49
CA LEU A 524 -18.14 -16.30 -1.67
C LEU A 524 -19.66 -16.26 -1.44
N ASP A 525 -20.43 -17.29 -1.83
CA ASP A 525 -21.88 -17.30 -1.58
C ASP A 525 -22.21 -17.46 -0.09
N GLU A 526 -21.32 -18.06 0.68
CA GLU A 526 -21.43 -18.13 2.14
C GLU A 526 -21.01 -16.81 2.81
N GLN A 527 -20.08 -16.01 2.25
CA GLN A 527 -19.60 -14.76 2.85
C GLN A 527 -20.38 -13.52 2.44
N LEU A 528 -20.73 -13.37 1.16
CA LEU A 528 -21.20 -12.10 0.61
C LEU A 528 -22.65 -11.77 1.02
N PRO A 529 -22.98 -10.49 1.30
CA PRO A 529 -24.35 -10.05 1.51
C PRO A 529 -25.22 -10.25 0.27
N ALA A 530 -26.48 -10.65 0.48
CA ALA A 530 -27.45 -10.83 -0.59
C ALA A 530 -27.65 -9.55 -1.42
N GLY A 531 -27.64 -9.69 -2.75
CA GLY A 531 -27.70 -8.59 -3.70
C GLY A 531 -26.32 -8.00 -4.05
N SER A 532 -25.25 -8.75 -3.78
CA SER A 532 -23.92 -8.49 -4.35
C SER A 532 -23.89 -8.92 -5.82
N HIS A 533 -22.84 -8.56 -6.54
CA HIS A 533 -22.65 -8.93 -7.94
C HIS A 533 -21.19 -9.25 -8.20
N MET A 534 -20.88 -10.08 -9.20
CA MET A 534 -19.51 -10.41 -9.59
C MET A 534 -19.26 -10.19 -11.08
N VAL A 535 -18.22 -9.43 -11.37
CA VAL A 535 -17.67 -9.20 -12.71
C VAL A 535 -16.44 -10.07 -12.86
N VAL A 536 -16.54 -11.12 -13.67
CA VAL A 536 -15.45 -12.05 -13.97
C VAL A 536 -14.73 -11.57 -15.21
N THR A 537 -13.45 -11.25 -15.07
CA THR A 537 -12.56 -11.00 -16.21
C THR A 537 -11.80 -12.27 -16.56
N GLY A 538 -11.85 -12.68 -17.82
CA GLY A 538 -11.12 -13.85 -18.31
C GLY A 538 -9.60 -13.70 -18.22
N VAL A 539 -8.90 -14.83 -18.22
CA VAL A 539 -7.45 -14.93 -18.43
C VAL A 539 -7.09 -14.21 -19.73
N ALA A 540 -6.05 -13.36 -19.69
CA ALA A 540 -5.66 -12.50 -20.80
C ALA A 540 -5.17 -13.29 -22.04
N ASP A 541 -5.10 -12.63 -23.19
CA ASP A 541 -4.27 -13.08 -24.31
C ASP A 541 -2.95 -12.28 -24.33
N GLY A 542 -1.91 -12.85 -23.74
CA GLY A 542 -0.63 -12.16 -23.55
C GLY A 542 0.34 -12.21 -24.73
N THR A 543 -0.05 -12.66 -25.94
CA THR A 543 0.85 -12.59 -27.12
C THR A 543 1.31 -11.16 -27.40
N ILE A 544 0.43 -10.20 -27.11
CA ILE A 544 0.61 -8.77 -27.30
C ILE A 544 1.85 -8.21 -26.59
N LEU A 545 2.24 -8.81 -25.46
CA LEU A 545 3.42 -8.39 -24.70
C LEU A 545 4.69 -8.47 -25.56
N TYR A 546 4.88 -9.61 -26.22
CA TYR A 546 6.01 -9.79 -27.13
C TYR A 546 5.86 -8.90 -28.37
N GLU A 547 4.66 -8.83 -28.96
CA GLU A 547 4.42 -8.12 -30.23
C GLU A 547 4.62 -6.60 -30.11
N CYS A 548 4.24 -6.00 -28.97
CA CYS A 548 4.45 -4.59 -28.69
C CYS A 548 5.88 -4.26 -28.24
N LEU A 549 6.59 -5.20 -27.61
CA LEU A 549 7.89 -4.96 -26.98
C LEU A 549 9.10 -5.54 -27.73
N GLU A 550 8.93 -6.39 -28.75
CA GLU A 550 10.04 -7.09 -29.43
C GLU A 550 11.09 -6.16 -30.07
N LYS A 551 10.72 -4.93 -30.40
CA LYS A 551 11.62 -3.89 -30.97
C LYS A 551 11.90 -2.74 -30.01
N ARG A 552 11.50 -2.86 -28.73
CA ARG A 552 11.65 -1.82 -27.70
C ARG A 552 12.85 -2.14 -26.81
N GLU A 553 13.56 -1.10 -26.41
CA GLU A 553 14.56 -1.16 -25.35
C GLU A 553 13.84 -1.13 -23.99
N SER A 554 14.21 -2.05 -23.11
CA SER A 554 13.80 -2.08 -21.71
C SER A 554 14.56 -1.01 -20.91
N PRO A 555 14.08 -0.60 -19.72
CA PRO A 555 14.75 0.44 -18.91
C PRO A 555 16.20 0.13 -18.51
N VAL A 556 16.63 -1.14 -18.62
CA VAL A 556 18.01 -1.58 -18.33
C VAL A 556 18.95 -1.50 -19.54
N GLY A 557 18.49 -1.05 -20.71
CA GLY A 557 19.35 -0.79 -21.88
C GLY A 557 19.57 -1.97 -22.83
N VAL A 558 18.70 -2.98 -22.79
CA VAL A 558 18.66 -4.10 -23.77
C VAL A 558 17.26 -4.26 -24.36
N LEU A 559 17.11 -4.95 -25.49
CA LEU A 559 15.77 -5.20 -26.05
C LEU A 559 14.96 -6.13 -25.13
N TYR A 560 13.63 -5.95 -25.03
CA TYR A 560 12.80 -6.82 -24.18
C TYR A 560 12.96 -8.32 -24.49
N PRO A 561 13.09 -8.80 -25.74
CA PRO A 561 13.44 -10.19 -26.03
C PRO A 561 14.74 -10.69 -25.37
N GLU A 562 15.75 -9.83 -25.22
CA GLU A 562 17.01 -10.16 -24.54
C GLU A 562 16.80 -10.24 -23.02
N PHE A 563 16.04 -9.28 -22.46
CA PHE A 563 15.63 -9.30 -21.06
C PHE A 563 14.78 -10.53 -20.72
N TYR A 564 13.78 -10.86 -21.53
CA TYR A 564 12.94 -12.05 -21.39
C TYR A 564 13.77 -13.35 -21.43
N ASN A 565 14.71 -13.46 -22.37
CA ASN A 565 15.60 -14.63 -22.44
C ASN A 565 16.48 -14.76 -21.18
N PHE A 566 16.94 -13.66 -20.60
CA PHE A 566 17.67 -13.65 -19.33
C PHE A 566 16.78 -14.11 -18.16
N LEU A 567 15.56 -13.57 -18.03
CA LEU A 567 14.58 -13.99 -17.01
C LEU A 567 14.21 -15.46 -17.11
N ASN A 568 14.01 -15.96 -18.33
CA ASN A 568 13.66 -17.36 -18.61
C ASN A 568 14.85 -18.29 -18.31
N CYS A 569 16.08 -17.90 -18.67
CA CYS A 569 17.29 -18.68 -18.36
C CYS A 569 17.53 -18.82 -16.85
N LEU A 570 17.21 -17.77 -16.09
CA LEU A 570 17.29 -17.75 -14.63
C LEU A 570 16.08 -18.41 -13.93
N GLU A 571 15.07 -18.87 -14.67
CA GLU A 571 13.83 -19.48 -14.13
C GLU A 571 13.09 -18.56 -13.12
N ILE A 572 13.07 -17.25 -13.40
CA ILE A 572 12.41 -16.21 -12.58
C ILE A 572 11.42 -15.32 -13.36
N SER A 573 11.24 -15.56 -14.66
CA SER A 573 10.26 -14.83 -15.46
C SER A 573 8.85 -14.94 -14.86
N PRO A 574 8.09 -13.84 -14.72
CA PRO A 574 6.74 -13.92 -14.17
C PRO A 574 5.81 -14.69 -15.13
N CYS A 575 6.08 -14.66 -16.45
CA CYS A 575 5.33 -15.42 -17.43
C CYS A 575 6.22 -15.93 -18.58
N ALA A 576 7.02 -16.97 -18.33
CA ALA A 576 7.89 -17.59 -19.34
C ALA A 576 7.14 -18.16 -20.56
N GLY A 577 5.81 -18.31 -20.47
CA GLY A 577 4.92 -18.67 -21.57
C GLY A 577 4.80 -17.53 -22.61
N TRP A 578 4.33 -16.36 -22.20
CA TRP A 578 4.13 -15.21 -23.09
C TRP A 578 5.38 -14.34 -23.28
N MET A 579 6.20 -14.16 -22.24
CA MET A 579 7.48 -13.44 -22.30
C MET A 579 8.56 -14.36 -22.88
N ASN A 580 8.37 -14.80 -24.11
CA ASN A 580 9.22 -15.79 -24.77
C ASN A 580 9.47 -15.41 -26.24
N VAL A 581 10.68 -15.64 -26.74
CA VAL A 581 10.97 -15.47 -28.18
C VAL A 581 10.30 -16.53 -29.04
N ASP A 582 10.08 -17.73 -28.49
CA ASP A 582 9.45 -18.84 -29.20
C ASP A 582 7.94 -18.61 -29.36
N GLY A 583 7.49 -18.44 -30.61
CA GLY A 583 6.09 -18.21 -30.94
C GLY A 583 5.19 -19.42 -30.68
N GLU A 584 5.72 -20.65 -30.70
CA GLU A 584 4.93 -21.84 -30.39
C GLU A 584 4.61 -21.90 -28.89
N ILE A 585 5.56 -21.55 -28.02
CA ILE A 585 5.35 -21.46 -26.58
C ILE A 585 4.31 -20.37 -26.25
N ARG A 586 4.38 -19.19 -26.89
CA ARG A 586 3.36 -18.14 -26.72
C ARG A 586 1.98 -18.62 -27.15
N GLN A 587 1.88 -19.31 -28.29
CA GLN A 587 0.61 -19.86 -28.79
C GLN A 587 0.03 -20.95 -27.88
N GLN A 588 0.86 -21.85 -27.34
CA GLN A 588 0.43 -22.87 -26.37
C GLN A 588 -0.11 -22.23 -25.08
N THR A 589 0.54 -21.17 -24.58
CA THR A 589 0.10 -20.38 -23.41
C THR A 589 -1.27 -19.74 -23.65
N THR A 590 -1.43 -19.07 -24.79
CA THR A 590 -2.69 -18.47 -25.21
C THR A 590 -3.80 -19.50 -25.43
N GLN A 591 -3.47 -20.68 -25.97
CA GLN A 591 -4.43 -21.78 -26.13
C GLN A 591 -4.93 -22.27 -24.77
N ARG A 592 -4.04 -22.44 -23.78
CA ARG A 592 -4.45 -22.78 -22.42
C ARG A 592 -5.33 -21.68 -21.79
N ALA A 593 -4.98 -20.40 -21.94
CA ALA A 593 -5.81 -19.30 -21.44
C ALA A 593 -7.25 -19.37 -22.00
N LYS A 594 -7.39 -19.67 -23.30
CA LYS A 594 -8.69 -19.87 -23.97
C LYS A 594 -9.45 -21.10 -23.46
N GLU A 595 -8.75 -22.17 -23.07
CA GLU A 595 -9.34 -23.33 -22.39
C GLU A 595 -9.85 -22.99 -20.98
N LEU A 596 -9.11 -22.19 -20.20
CA LEU A 596 -9.54 -21.75 -18.87
C LEU A 596 -10.74 -20.79 -18.95
N ASN A 597 -10.74 -19.86 -19.91
CA ASN A 597 -11.87 -18.96 -20.16
C ASN A 597 -13.16 -19.70 -20.56
N LYS A 598 -13.03 -20.85 -21.23
CA LYS A 598 -14.16 -21.75 -21.48
C LYS A 598 -14.73 -22.34 -20.18
N MET A 599 -13.90 -22.62 -19.18
CA MET A 599 -14.36 -23.12 -17.87
C MET A 599 -15.19 -22.08 -17.13
N TYR A 600 -14.79 -20.79 -17.11
CA TYR A 600 -15.64 -19.72 -16.56
C TYR A 600 -17.03 -19.69 -17.23
N LYS A 601 -17.04 -19.71 -18.57
CA LYS A 601 -18.29 -19.69 -19.37
C LYS A 601 -19.18 -20.92 -19.11
N GLU A 602 -18.60 -22.08 -18.87
CA GLU A 602 -19.33 -23.29 -18.44
C GLU A 602 -19.88 -23.18 -17.01
N ILE A 603 -19.05 -22.79 -16.04
CA ILE A 603 -19.46 -22.69 -14.63
C ILE A 603 -20.65 -21.73 -14.48
N ILE A 604 -20.60 -20.57 -15.12
CA ILE A 604 -21.66 -19.56 -15.11
C ILE A 604 -22.95 -20.07 -15.77
N ALA A 605 -22.85 -20.93 -16.78
CA ALA A 605 -24.03 -21.54 -17.43
C ALA A 605 -24.63 -22.72 -16.63
N GLU A 606 -23.81 -23.40 -15.81
CA GLU A 606 -24.18 -24.61 -15.07
C GLU A 606 -24.60 -24.35 -13.61
N ASN A 607 -24.25 -23.19 -13.03
CA ASN A 607 -24.42 -22.90 -11.60
C ASN A 607 -25.11 -21.56 -11.35
N THR A 608 -25.76 -21.45 -10.19
CA THR A 608 -26.39 -20.21 -9.70
C THR A 608 -26.12 -20.05 -8.22
N TYR A 609 -25.74 -18.85 -7.80
CA TYR A 609 -25.44 -18.52 -6.41
C TYR A 609 -26.59 -17.72 -5.79
N LYS A 610 -26.73 -17.77 -4.46
CA LYS A 610 -27.89 -17.19 -3.76
C LYS A 610 -27.73 -15.69 -3.51
N ASN A 611 -26.52 -15.25 -3.20
CA ASN A 611 -26.24 -13.90 -2.69
C ASN A 611 -25.64 -12.97 -3.75
N PHE A 612 -25.16 -13.52 -4.87
CA PHE A 612 -24.66 -12.73 -6.00
C PHE A 612 -25.00 -13.34 -7.37
N ASP A 613 -25.11 -12.44 -8.37
CA ASP A 613 -25.19 -12.76 -9.79
C ASP A 613 -23.82 -12.58 -10.47
N ILE A 614 -23.58 -13.24 -11.61
CA ILE A 614 -22.27 -13.21 -12.32
C ILE A 614 -22.42 -12.67 -13.74
N GLN A 615 -21.50 -11.77 -14.13
CA GLN A 615 -21.32 -11.28 -15.49
C GLN A 615 -19.87 -11.53 -15.91
N TYR A 616 -19.66 -12.16 -17.07
CA TYR A 616 -18.34 -12.44 -17.62
C TYR A 616 -17.98 -11.44 -18.72
N TYR A 617 -16.72 -11.03 -18.77
CA TYR A 617 -16.09 -10.35 -19.90
C TYR A 617 -14.73 -10.98 -20.22
N ASP A 618 -14.38 -11.08 -21.50
CA ASP A 618 -12.99 -11.35 -21.90
C ASP A 618 -12.13 -10.10 -21.57
N PHE A 619 -10.85 -10.29 -21.21
CA PHE A 619 -9.96 -9.18 -20.81
C PHE A 619 -9.77 -8.17 -21.96
N PRO A 620 -10.13 -6.87 -21.79
CA PRO A 620 -10.34 -5.95 -22.91
C PRO A 620 -9.06 -5.27 -23.41
N MET A 621 -7.93 -5.97 -23.46
CA MET A 621 -6.66 -5.37 -23.88
C MET A 621 -6.69 -4.84 -25.32
N ASP A 622 -7.33 -5.54 -26.25
CA ASP A 622 -7.48 -5.09 -27.64
C ASP A 622 -8.23 -3.75 -27.72
N GLU A 623 -9.35 -3.62 -27.01
CA GLU A 623 -10.16 -2.41 -26.91
C GLU A 623 -9.42 -1.25 -26.22
N ILE A 624 -8.63 -1.54 -25.17
CA ILE A 624 -7.74 -0.57 -24.51
C ILE A 624 -6.71 -0.03 -25.52
N MET A 625 -6.08 -0.91 -26.29
CA MET A 625 -5.08 -0.50 -27.28
C MET A 625 -5.69 0.30 -28.42
N GLU A 626 -6.85 -0.10 -28.95
CA GLU A 626 -7.58 0.66 -29.98
C GLU A 626 -7.89 2.08 -29.50
N ILE A 627 -8.33 2.26 -28.25
CA ILE A 627 -8.54 3.57 -27.64
C ILE A 627 -7.21 4.35 -27.55
N VAL A 628 -6.13 3.75 -27.05
CA VAL A 628 -4.82 4.42 -26.92
C VAL A 628 -4.25 4.82 -28.27
N GLU A 629 -4.34 3.97 -29.30
CA GLU A 629 -3.87 4.26 -30.65
C GLU A 629 -4.71 5.33 -31.35
N SER A 630 -6.04 5.35 -31.12
CA SER A 630 -6.92 6.41 -31.61
C SER A 630 -6.55 7.80 -31.07
N GLN A 631 -5.96 7.85 -29.87
CA GLN A 631 -5.46 9.07 -29.23
C GLN A 631 -4.01 9.42 -29.62
N GLY A 632 -3.41 8.64 -30.52
CA GLY A 632 -2.04 8.83 -31.02
C GLY A 632 -0.96 8.10 -30.21
N GLY A 633 -1.34 7.44 -29.11
CA GLY A 633 -0.49 6.54 -28.33
C GLY A 633 -0.14 5.25 -29.09
N LYS A 634 0.49 4.31 -28.41
CA LYS A 634 1.04 3.07 -28.99
C LYS A 634 0.77 1.90 -28.06
N CYS A 635 0.66 0.69 -28.60
CA CYS A 635 0.32 -0.49 -27.80
C CYS A 635 1.28 -0.76 -26.62
N TRP A 636 2.58 -0.41 -26.74
CA TRP A 636 3.53 -0.52 -25.62
C TRP A 636 3.31 0.50 -24.50
N ASP A 637 2.54 1.57 -24.71
CA ASP A 637 2.15 2.52 -23.65
C ASP A 637 1.11 1.89 -22.70
N CYS A 638 0.51 0.76 -23.10
CA CYS A 638 -0.44 -0.03 -22.30
C CYS A 638 0.25 -1.05 -21.36
N ILE A 639 1.57 -1.17 -21.40
CA ILE A 639 2.35 -2.17 -20.65
C ILE A 639 3.31 -1.47 -19.69
N GLU A 640 3.46 -1.99 -18.47
CA GLU A 640 4.41 -1.49 -17.48
C GLU A 640 5.85 -1.65 -17.98
N ALA A 641 6.56 -0.52 -18.10
CA ALA A 641 7.91 -0.53 -18.64
C ALA A 641 8.93 -1.20 -17.70
N GLY A 642 8.66 -1.24 -16.39
CA GLY A 642 9.57 -1.80 -15.40
C GLY A 642 9.77 -3.32 -15.51
N ASP A 643 8.72 -4.06 -15.87
CA ASP A 643 8.73 -5.52 -16.02
C ASP A 643 8.46 -6.00 -17.45
N GLY A 644 7.80 -5.18 -18.28
CA GLY A 644 7.39 -5.56 -19.63
C GLY A 644 6.31 -6.65 -19.65
N PHE A 645 5.43 -6.67 -18.64
CA PHE A 645 4.43 -7.72 -18.43
C PHE A 645 3.06 -7.19 -17.97
N HIS A 646 3.00 -6.35 -16.92
CA HIS A 646 1.71 -5.93 -16.35
C HIS A 646 1.02 -4.83 -17.18
N PRO A 647 -0.31 -4.66 -17.09
CA PRO A 647 -1.00 -3.50 -17.65
C PRO A 647 -0.53 -2.20 -16.99
N SER A 648 -0.22 -1.18 -17.79
CA SER A 648 0.20 0.14 -17.29
C SER A 648 -0.93 0.90 -16.60
N GLN A 649 -0.59 1.98 -15.89
CA GLN A 649 -1.58 2.91 -15.33
C GLN A 649 -2.65 3.35 -16.36
N VAL A 650 -2.26 3.57 -17.61
CA VAL A 650 -3.19 3.96 -18.69
C VAL A 650 -4.15 2.81 -19.01
N ALA A 651 -3.63 1.58 -19.08
CA ALA A 651 -4.43 0.40 -19.34
C ALA A 651 -5.41 0.08 -18.19
N VAL A 652 -4.98 0.14 -16.92
CA VAL A 652 -5.90 -0.14 -15.79
C VAL A 652 -7.01 0.91 -15.66
N SER A 653 -6.71 2.18 -15.94
CA SER A 653 -7.73 3.24 -15.95
C SER A 653 -8.75 3.06 -17.08
N LEU A 654 -8.30 2.72 -18.30
CA LEU A 654 -9.20 2.43 -19.43
C LEU A 654 -9.99 1.12 -19.23
N TRP A 655 -9.39 0.09 -18.65
CA TRP A 655 -10.08 -1.14 -18.27
C TRP A 655 -11.28 -0.85 -17.37
N SER A 656 -11.11 0.07 -16.41
CA SER A 656 -12.19 0.51 -15.51
C SER A 656 -13.35 1.20 -16.26
N ASP A 657 -13.04 2.12 -17.19
CA ASP A 657 -14.04 2.80 -18.02
C ASP A 657 -14.82 1.81 -18.89
N ILE A 658 -14.12 0.86 -19.52
CA ILE A 658 -14.73 -0.19 -20.37
C ILE A 658 -15.68 -1.07 -19.54
N LEU A 659 -15.25 -1.55 -18.37
CA LEU A 659 -16.11 -2.34 -17.48
C LEU A 659 -17.32 -1.52 -16.99
N TRP A 660 -17.12 -0.24 -16.67
CA TRP A 660 -18.21 0.65 -16.29
C TRP A 660 -19.25 0.78 -17.42
N GLN A 661 -18.80 0.99 -18.66
CA GLN A 661 -19.67 1.15 -19.83
C GLN A 661 -20.41 -0.15 -20.20
N LYS A 662 -19.72 -1.29 -20.22
CA LYS A 662 -20.35 -2.59 -20.52
C LYS A 662 -21.46 -2.92 -19.51
N LEU A 663 -21.27 -2.59 -18.23
CA LEU A 663 -22.33 -2.73 -17.22
C LEU A 663 -23.52 -1.76 -17.39
N ASP A 664 -23.42 -0.63 -18.10
CA ASP A 664 -24.63 0.16 -18.46
C ASP A 664 -25.48 -0.54 -19.53
N ILE A 665 -24.87 -1.42 -20.35
CA ILE A 665 -25.54 -2.16 -21.42
C ILE A 665 -26.11 -3.47 -20.87
N ASP A 666 -25.24 -4.30 -20.28
CA ASP A 666 -25.59 -5.69 -19.94
C ASP A 666 -26.26 -5.82 -18.57
N GLN A 667 -25.91 -4.97 -17.60
CA GLN A 667 -26.36 -5.06 -16.21
C GLN A 667 -26.68 -3.68 -15.57
N PRO A 668 -27.56 -2.85 -16.19
CA PRO A 668 -27.75 -1.43 -15.84
C PRO A 668 -28.21 -1.15 -14.39
N THR A 669 -28.66 -2.16 -13.65
CA THR A 669 -29.10 -2.06 -12.26
C THR A 669 -27.97 -2.25 -11.24
N TRP A 670 -26.87 -2.94 -11.61
CA TRP A 670 -25.82 -3.35 -10.67
C TRP A 670 -25.10 -2.16 -10.04
N LYS A 671 -24.90 -1.09 -10.81
CA LYS A 671 -24.25 0.16 -10.36
C LYS A 671 -25.14 1.01 -9.45
N GLY A 672 -26.28 0.50 -8.98
CA GLY A 672 -27.23 1.22 -8.14
C GLY A 672 -27.85 2.44 -8.85
N LYS A 673 -28.51 3.31 -8.07
CA LYS A 673 -29.11 4.55 -8.58
C LYS A 673 -28.18 5.74 -8.34
N ILE A 674 -28.31 6.79 -9.15
CA ILE A 674 -27.71 8.09 -8.82
C ILE A 674 -28.40 8.60 -7.55
N ASN A 675 -27.64 8.91 -6.50
CA ASN A 675 -28.20 9.42 -5.26
C ASN A 675 -28.59 10.91 -5.42
N PRO A 676 -29.87 11.29 -5.25
CA PRO A 676 -30.34 12.67 -5.43
C PRO A 676 -29.82 13.64 -4.35
N TYR A 677 -29.11 13.14 -3.33
CA TYR A 677 -28.54 13.94 -2.24
C TYR A 677 -27.03 14.19 -2.37
N ASN A 678 -26.37 13.75 -3.45
CA ASN A 678 -24.91 13.90 -3.62
C ASN A 678 -24.40 15.35 -3.41
N ASP A 679 -25.10 16.34 -3.96
CA ASP A 679 -24.72 17.76 -3.80
C ASP A 679 -24.90 18.24 -2.35
N GLN A 680 -25.94 17.78 -1.66
CA GLN A 680 -26.21 18.09 -0.26
C GLN A 680 -25.18 17.42 0.66
N ILE A 681 -24.81 16.17 0.39
CA ILE A 681 -23.74 15.44 1.10
C ILE A 681 -22.42 16.22 0.94
N LYS A 682 -22.01 16.52 -0.30
CA LYS A 682 -20.79 17.30 -0.59
C LYS A 682 -20.80 18.66 0.11
N LYS A 683 -21.92 19.37 0.10
CA LYS A 683 -22.05 20.68 0.75
C LYS A 683 -22.00 20.60 2.28
N GLN A 684 -22.49 19.51 2.88
CA GLN A 684 -22.64 19.37 4.33
C GLN A 684 -21.42 18.71 5.00
N PHE A 685 -20.73 17.80 4.30
CA PHE A 685 -19.67 16.93 4.83
C PHE A 685 -18.35 17.00 4.03
N GLY A 686 -18.25 17.93 3.07
CA GLY A 686 -17.05 18.11 2.25
C GLY A 686 -16.65 16.86 1.45
N GLU A 687 -15.37 16.81 1.10
CA GLU A 687 -14.76 15.74 0.28
C GLU A 687 -13.48 15.16 0.94
N GLU A 688 -13.23 15.49 2.21
CA GLU A 688 -11.92 15.39 2.92
C GLU A 688 -11.35 13.98 3.15
N THR A 689 -11.79 12.96 2.42
CA THR A 689 -11.11 11.65 2.38
C THR A 689 -10.85 11.09 1.00
N VAL A 690 -11.53 11.53 -0.07
CA VAL A 690 -11.20 11.17 -1.47
C VAL A 690 -11.59 12.34 -2.40
N TYR A 691 -10.61 12.77 -3.18
CA TYR A 691 -10.62 13.98 -4.00
C TYR A 691 -11.45 13.85 -5.29
N ILE A 692 -11.57 14.95 -6.03
CA ILE A 692 -12.11 14.98 -7.40
C ILE A 692 -11.36 16.01 -8.25
N LYS A 693 -10.87 15.62 -9.43
CA LYS A 693 -11.02 16.50 -10.60
C LYS A 693 -11.24 15.81 -11.95
N LYS A 694 -12.11 16.45 -12.73
CA LYS A 694 -12.54 16.07 -14.08
C LYS A 694 -11.37 15.92 -15.06
N THR A 695 -11.14 14.71 -15.53
CA THR A 695 -10.71 14.43 -16.91
C THR A 695 -11.94 14.09 -17.77
N ALA A 696 -11.79 14.14 -19.09
CA ALA A 696 -12.91 13.91 -20.01
C ALA A 696 -13.29 12.43 -20.02
N LYS A 697 -14.49 12.09 -19.53
CA LYS A 697 -15.04 10.73 -19.67
C LYS A 697 -15.09 10.36 -21.15
N PHE A 698 -14.53 9.21 -21.49
CA PHE A 698 -14.65 8.64 -22.83
C PHE A 698 -16.12 8.28 -23.07
N ASP A 699 -16.77 8.93 -24.03
CA ASP A 699 -18.16 8.63 -24.40
C ASP A 699 -18.18 7.59 -25.53
N TYR A 700 -18.14 6.32 -25.13
CA TYR A 700 -18.19 5.15 -26.01
C TYR A 700 -19.36 5.17 -27.02
N ASN A 701 -20.46 5.86 -26.69
CA ASN A 701 -21.60 6.02 -27.60
C ASN A 701 -21.24 6.83 -28.87
N GLN A 702 -20.22 7.70 -28.81
CA GLN A 702 -19.73 8.39 -30.02
C GLN A 702 -19.03 7.44 -30.98
N GLN A 703 -18.39 6.37 -30.50
CA GLN A 703 -17.62 5.45 -31.35
C GLN A 703 -18.54 4.43 -32.05
N ILE A 704 -19.55 3.90 -31.35
CA ILE A 704 -20.61 3.07 -32.00
C ILE A 704 -21.33 3.88 -33.10
N LEU A 705 -21.53 5.20 -32.92
CA LEU A 705 -22.10 6.07 -33.94
C LEU A 705 -21.19 6.32 -35.16
N ILE A 706 -19.88 6.08 -35.03
CA ILE A 706 -18.89 6.20 -36.11
C ILE A 706 -18.77 4.88 -36.88
N GLU A 707 -18.95 3.72 -36.23
CA GLU A 707 -18.93 2.41 -36.90
C GLU A 707 -20.26 2.04 -37.59
N PHE A 708 -21.34 2.75 -37.28
CA PHE A 708 -22.64 2.64 -37.96
C PHE A 708 -22.88 3.68 -39.08
N GLN A 709 -21.85 4.42 -39.52
CA GLN A 709 -21.88 5.37 -40.66
C GLN A 709 -20.94 4.98 -41.80
#